data_AF-A0AA85KHY9-F1
#
_entry.id   AF-A0AA85KHY9-F1
#
_cell.length_a   1.000
_cell.length_b   1.000
_cell.length_c   1.000
_cell.angle_alpha   90.00
_cell.angle_beta   90.00
_cell.angle_gamma   90.00
#
_symmetry.space_group_name_H-M   'P 1'
#
loop_
_entity.id
_entity.type
_entity.pdbx_description
1 polymer ?
#
loop_
_entity_poly.entity_id
_entity_poly.type
_entity_poly.pdbx_seq_one_letter_code
_entity_poly.pdbx_strand_id
1 'polypeptide(L)'
;MTNLTEGPLNIDVLKESYHNEFFRYIDVYASPKCIYWEKDLLAHVSSVVNNSDLKKHGVVNSFLLTSIKDTCSPSTCKSVIFIISPKVSIVDCVQSFVVRDSQVNQNTGKQYGIIAIPRFSFACKNFLKVKKLINKFTHISEFPLTIVPVDCDVLSMEDSSCFANYSIAEKHDSIYQFVQGLMRFQSIFGLFPKIFAKGEKAVQVTKMLRRMLDESKASEKSQSQCTALDEIESQTDLLILIDRSVDPLTPLLNQLTYAGLVDEKWGIRFGICKPCFSSENETSRKVMLNSTDMVYAEIRDQNFSKVGLTLSQLTKEISALVAESKSAKELSDLRRVVSQIPDIRLKRSELEIHTLLAEDIQKRVSTDDFLSGLKAQQDFLNCCESDKAHPFIEDCILRGAPLEEVLRLICIQSFCNGGLKQRLLEYYKNEIIQVYGFEHIFTLDNLERVGLLHESSSNLLTSLQTSNFTPQEKINLRHNNPANSKLPTSLKQTIINISMSYNSALKGNLRLIPSFPNHHLSDTEQALCNIFSGYIPISTRLIQILTNNWYPKSNLSSSVNPPPMMTGGNNPLSTTSGGGGVGSSNLFLSKATNAIMSGTRLLSGLRSQDSLEMSVLPEMDEQNMTFGFNHAGGRAGGGGEASSAGSKQRVSLPNYSTLSTLPVNRTPAVHSLSHVINAPELEELQLPVNNDLPFESSNIINNNNNNSSIGNSLLNTKTNLNKPRIIVVGFVGGVTHAEISTLRTLAAVEDCK
;
A
#
# COMPACT_ATOMS: atom_id res chain seq x y z
N MET A 1 -2.66 10.32 -25.87
CA MET A 1 -2.10 9.59 -24.72
C MET A 1 -1.14 10.55 -24.04
N THR A 2 -1.20 10.69 -22.73
CA THR A 2 -0.25 11.48 -21.94
C THR A 2 0.84 10.53 -21.49
N ASN A 3 2.09 10.81 -21.85
CA ASN A 3 3.18 9.85 -21.75
C ASN A 3 3.56 9.58 -20.29
N LEU A 4 3.70 8.31 -19.91
CA LEU A 4 4.23 7.88 -18.62
C LEU A 4 5.75 7.62 -18.70
N THR A 5 6.43 8.23 -19.67
CA THR A 5 7.75 7.80 -20.17
C THR A 5 8.96 8.30 -19.39
N GLU A 6 8.79 9.03 -18.28
CA GLU A 6 9.92 9.52 -17.47
C GLU A 6 10.44 8.51 -16.43
N GLY A 7 9.88 7.28 -16.42
CA GLY A 7 10.36 6.18 -15.58
C GLY A 7 11.56 5.44 -16.17
N PRO A 8 12.24 4.57 -15.38
CA PRO A 8 13.41 3.79 -15.83
C PRO A 8 13.05 2.72 -16.88
N LEU A 9 11.77 2.38 -17.04
CA LEU A 9 11.24 1.50 -18.07
C LEU A 9 10.14 2.23 -18.85
N ASN A 10 10.06 2.00 -20.16
CA ASN A 10 8.94 2.48 -20.96
C ASN A 10 7.68 1.64 -20.70
N ILE A 11 6.98 1.93 -19.60
CA ILE A 11 5.78 1.21 -19.17
C ILE A 11 4.56 1.41 -20.09
N ASP A 12 4.58 2.41 -20.98
CA ASP A 12 3.49 2.60 -21.95
C ASP A 12 3.41 1.42 -22.93
N VAL A 13 4.51 0.70 -23.17
CA VAL A 13 4.49 -0.56 -23.97
C VAL A 13 3.61 -1.65 -23.33
N LEU A 14 3.55 -1.71 -21.99
CA LEU A 14 2.65 -2.62 -21.27
C LEU A 14 1.18 -2.23 -21.49
N LYS A 15 0.89 -0.92 -21.46
CA LYS A 15 -0.45 -0.37 -21.73
C LYS A 15 -0.89 -0.60 -23.17
N GLU A 16 -0.01 -0.34 -24.14
CA GLU A 16 -0.24 -0.63 -25.56
C GLU A 16 -0.46 -2.12 -25.81
N SER A 17 0.30 -2.98 -25.13
CA SER A 17 0.13 -4.43 -25.21
C SER A 17 -1.26 -4.87 -24.76
N TYR A 18 -1.81 -4.30 -23.68
CA TYR A 18 -3.19 -4.56 -23.25
C TYR A 18 -4.24 -3.93 -24.19
N HIS A 19 -4.01 -2.71 -24.67
CA HIS A 19 -4.91 -2.01 -25.62
C HIS A 19 -5.07 -2.83 -26.91
N ASN A 20 -3.96 -3.22 -27.53
CA ASN A 20 -3.95 -4.02 -28.76
C ASN A 20 -4.63 -5.39 -28.58
N GLU A 21 -4.41 -6.07 -27.44
CA GLU A 21 -5.05 -7.35 -27.13
C GLU A 21 -6.56 -7.19 -26.90
N PHE A 22 -6.99 -6.14 -26.18
CA PHE A 22 -8.41 -5.85 -25.99
C PHE A 22 -9.12 -5.64 -27.32
N PHE A 23 -8.56 -4.82 -28.22
CA PHE A 23 -9.18 -4.55 -29.51
C PHE A 23 -9.19 -5.76 -30.44
N ARG A 24 -8.19 -6.66 -30.36
CA ARG A 24 -8.26 -7.98 -31.01
C ARG A 24 -9.51 -8.77 -30.63
N TYR A 25 -9.97 -8.72 -29.37
CA TYR A 25 -11.23 -9.36 -28.97
C TYR A 25 -12.47 -8.60 -29.47
N ILE A 26 -12.43 -7.26 -29.51
CA ILE A 26 -13.54 -6.43 -30.01
C ILE A 26 -13.76 -6.59 -31.52
N ASP A 27 -12.70 -6.80 -32.30
CA ASP A 27 -12.76 -6.84 -33.78
C ASP A 27 -13.22 -8.18 -34.38
N VAL A 28 -13.32 -9.22 -33.56
CA VAL A 28 -13.97 -10.49 -33.95
C VAL A 28 -15.47 -10.31 -34.24
N TYR A 29 -16.11 -9.31 -33.62
CA TYR A 29 -17.55 -9.09 -33.71
C TYR A 29 -17.94 -8.16 -34.88
N ALA A 30 -19.14 -8.36 -35.46
CA ALA A 30 -19.63 -7.56 -36.56
C ALA A 30 -20.14 -6.17 -36.12
N SER A 31 -19.76 -5.11 -36.85
CA SER A 31 -20.26 -3.74 -36.65
C SER A 31 -21.66 -3.52 -37.29
N PRO A 32 -22.54 -2.69 -36.68
CA PRO A 32 -22.34 -1.90 -35.45
C PRO A 32 -22.39 -2.72 -34.15
N LYS A 33 -21.57 -2.35 -33.17
CA LYS A 33 -21.42 -3.03 -31.87
C LYS A 33 -22.02 -2.18 -30.74
N CYS A 34 -22.56 -2.81 -29.69
CA CYS A 34 -22.77 -2.17 -28.39
C CYS A 34 -22.12 -2.96 -27.26
N ILE A 35 -21.70 -2.25 -26.21
CA ILE A 35 -21.02 -2.83 -25.04
C ILE A 35 -21.83 -2.61 -23.77
N TYR A 36 -21.90 -3.64 -22.92
CA TYR A 36 -22.42 -3.59 -21.56
C TYR A 36 -21.27 -3.83 -20.57
N TRP A 37 -21.05 -2.85 -19.70
CA TRP A 37 -19.91 -2.79 -18.76
C TRP A 37 -20.34 -3.15 -17.34
N GLU A 38 -19.62 -4.05 -16.66
CA GLU A 38 -19.68 -4.11 -15.20
C GLU A 38 -19.10 -2.82 -14.60
N LYS A 39 -19.84 -2.21 -13.65
CA LYS A 39 -19.46 -0.94 -13.00
C LYS A 39 -18.05 -0.97 -12.39
N ASP A 40 -17.72 -2.05 -11.70
CA ASP A 40 -16.46 -2.20 -10.97
C ASP A 40 -15.25 -2.30 -11.92
N LEU A 41 -15.45 -2.86 -13.13
CA LEU A 41 -14.40 -3.03 -14.14
C LEU A 41 -14.17 -1.78 -14.99
N LEU A 42 -15.13 -0.85 -15.05
CA LEU A 42 -15.07 0.28 -15.98
C LEU A 42 -13.82 1.14 -15.76
N ALA A 43 -13.43 1.38 -14.50
CA ALA A 43 -12.21 2.13 -14.18
C ALA A 43 -10.94 1.37 -14.61
N HIS A 44 -10.90 0.05 -14.38
CA HIS A 44 -9.78 -0.81 -14.75
C HIS A 44 -9.55 -0.83 -16.25
N VAL A 45 -10.61 -1.05 -17.05
CA VAL A 45 -10.48 -1.04 -18.52
C VAL A 45 -10.23 0.36 -19.06
N SER A 46 -10.80 1.41 -18.44
CA SER A 46 -10.52 2.81 -18.84
C SER A 46 -9.07 3.23 -18.61
N SER A 47 -8.30 2.53 -17.78
CA SER A 47 -6.85 2.79 -17.63
C SER A 47 -6.05 2.45 -18.90
N VAL A 48 -6.55 1.52 -19.71
CA VAL A 48 -5.91 1.00 -20.94
C VAL A 48 -6.66 1.35 -22.23
N VAL A 49 -7.97 1.60 -22.20
CA VAL A 49 -8.83 1.78 -23.40
C VAL A 49 -9.64 3.09 -23.33
N ASN A 50 -9.65 3.83 -24.44
CA ASN A 50 -10.36 5.12 -24.55
C ASN A 50 -11.67 5.02 -25.33
N ASN A 51 -12.66 5.86 -24.97
CA ASN A 51 -13.93 5.99 -25.69
C ASN A 51 -13.78 6.40 -27.17
N SER A 52 -12.73 7.16 -27.51
CA SER A 52 -12.39 7.50 -28.89
C SER A 52 -12.04 6.26 -29.72
N ASP A 53 -11.37 5.29 -29.10
CA ASP A 53 -10.87 4.11 -29.79
C ASP A 53 -11.99 3.08 -29.95
N LEU A 54 -12.83 2.89 -28.93
CA LEU A 54 -14.07 2.10 -29.03
C LEU A 54 -14.92 2.51 -30.25
N LYS A 55 -15.07 3.81 -30.50
CA LYS A 55 -15.81 4.32 -31.67
C LYS A 55 -15.14 3.95 -33.01
N LYS A 56 -13.80 4.04 -33.11
CA LYS A 56 -13.05 3.62 -34.31
C LYS A 56 -13.27 2.13 -34.61
N HIS A 57 -13.33 1.31 -33.57
CA HIS A 57 -13.59 -0.13 -33.66
C HIS A 57 -15.10 -0.49 -33.76
N GLY A 58 -15.96 0.47 -34.14
CA GLY A 58 -17.36 0.23 -34.50
C GLY A 58 -18.34 0.12 -33.33
N VAL A 59 -17.94 0.52 -32.12
CA VAL A 59 -18.83 0.62 -30.96
C VAL A 59 -19.65 1.91 -31.03
N VAL A 60 -20.97 1.78 -31.20
CA VAL A 60 -21.90 2.92 -31.31
C VAL A 60 -22.48 3.31 -29.95
N ASN A 61 -22.74 2.32 -29.09
CA ASN A 61 -23.34 2.54 -27.77
C ASN A 61 -22.57 1.78 -26.68
N SER A 62 -22.54 2.35 -25.48
CA SER A 62 -22.03 1.71 -24.26
C SER A 62 -23.01 1.95 -23.12
N PHE A 63 -23.29 0.91 -22.35
CA PHE A 63 -24.25 0.90 -21.26
C PHE A 63 -23.63 0.28 -20.00
N LEU A 64 -24.17 0.63 -18.84
CA LEU A 64 -23.82 -0.04 -17.59
C LEU A 64 -24.68 -1.29 -17.42
N LEU A 65 -24.07 -2.40 -16.98
CA LEU A 65 -24.79 -3.59 -16.54
C LEU A 65 -25.16 -3.40 -15.07
N THR A 66 -26.42 -3.07 -14.79
CA THR A 66 -26.94 -2.72 -13.47
C THR A 66 -27.94 -3.71 -12.92
N SER A 67 -28.83 -4.29 -13.75
CA SER A 67 -29.89 -5.17 -13.27
C SER A 67 -30.59 -5.97 -14.37
N ILE A 68 -31.44 -6.92 -13.97
CA ILE A 68 -32.36 -7.66 -14.85
C ILE A 68 -33.28 -6.72 -15.66
N LYS A 69 -33.47 -5.47 -15.21
CA LYS A 69 -34.25 -4.42 -15.89
C LYS A 69 -33.47 -3.57 -16.92
N ASP A 70 -32.19 -3.82 -17.15
CA ASP A 70 -31.39 -3.02 -18.09
C ASP A 70 -31.98 -3.00 -19.51
N THR A 71 -31.99 -1.82 -20.12
CA THR A 71 -32.53 -1.56 -21.46
C THR A 71 -31.97 -2.53 -22.50
N CYS A 72 -32.86 -3.17 -23.27
CA CYS A 72 -32.46 -4.05 -24.38
C CYS A 72 -31.55 -3.32 -25.38
N SER A 73 -30.73 -4.10 -26.09
CA SER A 73 -29.77 -3.57 -27.04
C SER A 73 -30.47 -2.92 -28.25
N PRO A 74 -29.96 -1.79 -28.78
CA PRO A 74 -30.55 -1.13 -29.95
C PRO A 74 -30.73 -2.08 -31.13
N SER A 75 -31.85 -1.99 -31.85
CA SER A 75 -32.15 -2.85 -33.01
C SER A 75 -31.14 -2.70 -34.16
N THR A 76 -30.42 -1.57 -34.22
CA THR A 76 -29.37 -1.26 -35.19
C THR A 76 -28.04 -1.98 -34.94
N CYS A 77 -27.81 -2.50 -33.73
CA CYS A 77 -26.58 -3.20 -33.38
C CYS A 77 -26.63 -4.66 -33.86
N LYS A 78 -25.57 -5.12 -34.55
CA LYS A 78 -25.42 -6.53 -34.94
C LYS A 78 -24.78 -7.38 -33.84
N SER A 79 -23.97 -6.75 -32.99
CA SER A 79 -23.24 -7.44 -31.93
C SER A 79 -23.42 -6.77 -30.58
N VAL A 80 -23.58 -7.58 -29.53
CA VAL A 80 -23.73 -7.17 -28.13
C VAL A 80 -22.62 -7.83 -27.31
N ILE A 81 -21.74 -7.03 -26.72
CA ILE A 81 -20.55 -7.51 -26.00
C ILE A 81 -20.67 -7.17 -24.51
N PHE A 82 -20.51 -8.16 -23.63
CA PHE A 82 -20.51 -8.00 -22.18
C PHE A 82 -19.07 -8.03 -21.65
N ILE A 83 -18.68 -7.01 -20.88
CA ILE A 83 -17.36 -6.93 -20.23
C ILE A 83 -17.58 -7.07 -18.72
N ILE A 84 -17.20 -8.25 -18.19
CA ILE A 84 -17.64 -8.72 -16.87
C ILE A 84 -16.53 -9.44 -16.09
N SER A 85 -16.66 -9.45 -14.77
CA SER A 85 -15.80 -10.20 -13.86
C SER A 85 -16.27 -11.66 -13.71
N PRO A 86 -15.43 -12.60 -13.23
CA PRO A 86 -15.77 -14.01 -13.05
C PRO A 86 -16.77 -14.32 -11.90
N LYS A 87 -17.71 -13.40 -11.60
CA LYS A 87 -18.77 -13.56 -10.59
C LYS A 87 -20.01 -14.23 -11.20
N VAL A 88 -20.50 -15.32 -10.59
CA VAL A 88 -21.70 -16.04 -11.08
C VAL A 88 -22.95 -15.14 -11.07
N SER A 89 -23.08 -14.23 -10.11
CA SER A 89 -24.18 -13.25 -10.04
C SER A 89 -24.22 -12.32 -11.26
N ILE A 90 -23.07 -11.85 -11.73
CA ILE A 90 -22.96 -11.01 -12.93
C ILE A 90 -23.32 -11.80 -14.19
N VAL A 91 -22.91 -13.07 -14.27
CA VAL A 91 -23.27 -13.98 -15.36
C VAL A 91 -24.77 -14.30 -15.38
N ASP A 92 -25.45 -14.35 -14.23
CA ASP A 92 -26.92 -14.49 -14.16
C ASP A 92 -27.66 -13.23 -14.63
N CYS A 93 -27.11 -12.03 -14.38
CA CYS A 93 -27.59 -10.78 -14.98
C CYS A 93 -27.44 -10.81 -16.52
N VAL A 94 -26.27 -11.19 -17.04
CA VAL A 94 -26.04 -11.33 -18.50
C VAL A 94 -26.98 -12.40 -19.10
N GLN A 95 -27.16 -13.53 -18.41
CA GLN A 95 -28.10 -14.58 -18.81
C GLN A 95 -29.53 -14.04 -18.92
N SER A 96 -29.98 -13.28 -17.92
CA SER A 96 -31.33 -12.71 -17.88
C SER A 96 -31.52 -11.66 -18.97
N PHE A 97 -30.48 -10.86 -19.24
CA PHE A 97 -30.44 -9.90 -20.33
C PHE A 97 -30.59 -10.59 -21.69
N VAL A 98 -29.75 -11.58 -22.01
CA VAL A 98 -29.71 -12.22 -23.34
C VAL A 98 -31.04 -12.90 -23.69
N VAL A 99 -31.71 -13.53 -22.71
CA VAL A 99 -33.04 -14.14 -22.92
C VAL A 99 -34.08 -13.07 -23.30
N ARG A 100 -34.14 -11.96 -22.55
CA ARG A 100 -35.07 -10.86 -22.78
C ARG A 100 -34.78 -10.11 -24.09
N ASP A 101 -33.51 -9.82 -24.36
CA ASP A 101 -33.09 -9.14 -25.59
C ASP A 101 -33.38 -9.98 -26.84
N SER A 102 -33.16 -11.30 -26.77
CA SER A 102 -33.53 -12.25 -27.84
C SER A 102 -35.03 -12.28 -28.11
N GLN A 103 -35.87 -12.14 -27.07
CA GLN A 103 -37.33 -12.11 -27.21
C GLN A 103 -37.84 -10.81 -27.83
N VAL A 104 -37.18 -9.68 -27.58
CA VAL A 104 -37.54 -8.37 -28.16
C VAL A 104 -37.03 -8.24 -29.60
N ASN A 105 -35.83 -8.76 -29.90
CA ASN A 105 -35.11 -8.55 -31.15
C ASN A 105 -35.08 -9.79 -32.08
N GLN A 106 -36.10 -10.66 -32.03
CA GLN A 106 -36.12 -12.00 -32.66
C GLN A 106 -35.67 -12.03 -34.14
N ASN A 107 -35.98 -10.99 -34.92
CA ASN A 107 -35.71 -10.95 -36.36
C ASN A 107 -34.32 -10.40 -36.73
N THR A 108 -33.47 -10.03 -35.77
CA THR A 108 -32.22 -9.29 -36.03
C THR A 108 -30.95 -10.14 -36.12
N GLY A 109 -30.99 -11.41 -35.71
CA GLY A 109 -29.83 -12.32 -35.83
C GLY A 109 -28.59 -11.88 -35.04
N LYS A 110 -28.77 -11.17 -33.92
CA LYS A 110 -27.68 -10.59 -33.11
C LYS A 110 -26.67 -11.62 -32.60
N GLN A 111 -25.40 -11.24 -32.65
CA GLN A 111 -24.30 -11.97 -32.02
C GLN A 111 -24.11 -11.50 -30.58
N TYR A 112 -24.01 -12.43 -29.63
CA TYR A 112 -23.69 -12.12 -28.23
C TYR A 112 -22.26 -12.56 -27.92
N GLY A 113 -21.54 -11.73 -27.16
CA GLY A 113 -20.13 -11.96 -26.82
C GLY A 113 -19.84 -11.68 -25.36
N ILE A 114 -18.93 -12.43 -24.75
CA ILE A 114 -18.40 -12.16 -23.41
C ILE A 114 -16.89 -11.92 -23.52
N ILE A 115 -16.41 -10.86 -22.87
CA ILE A 115 -14.98 -10.64 -22.57
C ILE A 115 -14.87 -10.62 -21.04
N ALA A 116 -14.32 -11.69 -20.48
CA ALA A 116 -14.21 -11.86 -19.04
C ALA A 116 -12.85 -11.36 -18.52
N ILE A 117 -12.87 -10.52 -17.50
CA ILE A 117 -11.67 -9.90 -16.92
C ILE A 117 -11.49 -10.34 -15.46
N PRO A 118 -10.30 -10.84 -15.05
CA PRO A 118 -9.15 -11.19 -15.89
C PRO A 118 -9.27 -12.58 -16.56
N ARG A 119 -10.26 -13.38 -16.15
CA ARG A 119 -10.46 -14.77 -16.60
C ARG A 119 -11.94 -15.16 -16.55
N PHE A 120 -12.33 -16.23 -17.25
CA PHE A 120 -13.69 -16.79 -17.17
C PHE A 120 -13.70 -18.08 -16.36
N SER A 121 -14.18 -18.00 -15.11
CA SER A 121 -14.10 -19.10 -14.15
C SER A 121 -14.86 -20.35 -14.61
N PHE A 122 -14.38 -21.53 -14.19
CA PHE A 122 -15.06 -22.80 -14.47
C PHE A 122 -16.50 -22.81 -13.92
N ALA A 123 -16.73 -22.17 -12.76
CA ALA A 123 -18.06 -21.99 -12.19
C ALA A 123 -19.00 -21.22 -13.13
N CYS A 124 -18.54 -20.09 -13.70
CA CYS A 124 -19.31 -19.32 -14.68
C CYS A 124 -19.55 -20.09 -15.99
N LYS A 125 -18.54 -20.80 -16.49
CA LYS A 125 -18.67 -21.70 -17.67
C LYS A 125 -19.71 -22.79 -17.42
N ASN A 126 -19.68 -23.44 -16.26
CA ASN A 126 -20.63 -24.49 -15.91
C ASN A 126 -22.04 -23.94 -15.71
N PHE A 127 -22.18 -22.76 -15.11
CA PHE A 127 -23.47 -22.08 -14.93
C PHE A 127 -24.18 -21.82 -16.27
N LEU A 128 -23.47 -21.27 -17.27
CA LEU A 128 -24.03 -21.07 -18.62
C LEU A 128 -24.37 -22.38 -19.34
N LYS A 129 -23.62 -23.46 -19.09
CA LYS A 129 -23.94 -24.81 -19.60
C LYS A 129 -25.24 -25.35 -18.99
N VAL A 130 -25.39 -25.26 -17.65
CA VAL A 130 -26.61 -25.68 -16.94
C VAL A 130 -27.84 -24.88 -17.39
N LYS A 131 -27.69 -23.56 -17.58
CA LYS A 131 -28.74 -22.69 -18.16
C LYS A 131 -28.97 -22.91 -19.66
N LYS A 132 -28.24 -23.83 -20.33
CA LYS A 132 -28.30 -24.15 -21.77
C LYS A 132 -28.08 -22.95 -22.72
N LEU A 133 -27.37 -21.92 -22.26
CA LEU A 133 -27.16 -20.68 -23.00
C LEU A 133 -25.72 -20.48 -23.50
N ILE A 134 -24.80 -21.39 -23.18
CA ILE A 134 -23.41 -21.35 -23.67
C ILE A 134 -23.33 -21.21 -25.21
N ASN A 135 -24.23 -21.88 -25.95
CA ASN A 135 -24.30 -21.84 -27.42
C ASN A 135 -24.97 -20.58 -28.00
N LYS A 136 -25.45 -19.64 -27.16
CA LYS A 136 -25.98 -18.34 -27.62
C LYS A 136 -24.89 -17.27 -27.74
N PHE A 137 -23.73 -17.50 -27.13
CA PHE A 137 -22.57 -16.62 -27.27
C PHE A 137 -21.70 -17.11 -28.42
N THR A 138 -21.40 -16.22 -29.37
CA THR A 138 -20.51 -16.52 -30.50
C THR A 138 -19.08 -16.75 -30.00
N HIS A 139 -18.63 -15.91 -29.07
CA HIS A 139 -17.33 -16.01 -28.42
C HIS A 139 -17.42 -15.67 -26.93
N ILE A 140 -16.61 -16.37 -26.14
CA ILE A 140 -16.38 -16.10 -24.72
C ILE A 140 -14.87 -16.04 -24.55
N SER A 141 -14.34 -14.83 -24.52
CA SER A 141 -12.91 -14.53 -24.42
C SER A 141 -12.51 -14.26 -22.97
N GLU A 142 -11.26 -14.54 -22.65
CA GLU A 142 -10.63 -14.21 -21.37
C GLU A 142 -9.55 -13.17 -21.63
N PHE A 143 -9.65 -12.00 -21.01
CA PHE A 143 -8.70 -10.90 -21.18
C PHE A 143 -7.98 -10.65 -19.85
N PRO A 144 -6.72 -11.09 -19.69
CA PRO A 144 -5.98 -11.06 -18.43
C PRO A 144 -5.40 -9.68 -18.10
N LEU A 145 -6.25 -8.65 -18.12
CA LEU A 145 -5.96 -7.33 -17.57
C LEU A 145 -5.74 -7.46 -16.05
N THR A 146 -4.48 -7.45 -15.65
CA THR A 146 -4.04 -7.75 -14.28
C THR A 146 -3.34 -6.54 -13.69
N ILE A 147 -2.02 -6.45 -13.79
CA ILE A 147 -1.28 -5.24 -13.42
C ILE A 147 -1.45 -4.17 -14.50
N VAL A 148 -1.76 -2.93 -14.11
CA VAL A 148 -1.86 -1.77 -15.00
C VAL A 148 -0.96 -0.64 -14.50
N PRO A 149 -0.39 0.18 -15.39
CA PRO A 149 0.40 1.33 -14.98
C PRO A 149 -0.50 2.42 -14.40
N VAL A 150 -0.12 2.90 -13.21
CA VAL A 150 -0.80 3.97 -12.45
C VAL A 150 0.03 5.26 -12.47
N ASP A 151 1.36 5.12 -12.44
CA ASP A 151 2.34 6.20 -12.50
C ASP A 151 3.58 5.70 -13.29
N CYS A 152 4.53 6.56 -13.65
CA CYS A 152 5.69 6.23 -14.51
C CYS A 152 6.60 5.09 -13.97
N ASP A 153 6.49 4.80 -12.67
CA ASP A 153 7.26 3.81 -11.92
C ASP A 153 6.37 2.86 -11.09
N VAL A 154 5.04 2.95 -11.20
CA VAL A 154 4.08 2.19 -10.36
C VAL A 154 3.11 1.37 -11.22
N LEU A 155 3.16 0.05 -11.04
CA LEU A 155 2.19 -0.91 -11.57
C LEU A 155 1.30 -1.45 -10.44
N SER A 156 -0.02 -1.47 -10.63
CA SER A 156 -0.98 -1.95 -9.62
C SER A 156 -2.00 -2.91 -10.22
N MET A 157 -2.42 -3.91 -9.45
CA MET A 157 -3.60 -4.72 -9.80
C MET A 157 -4.93 -4.02 -9.48
N GLU A 158 -4.90 -2.98 -8.66
CA GLU A 158 -6.09 -2.25 -8.21
C GLU A 158 -7.15 -3.14 -7.52
N ASP A 159 -6.73 -4.24 -6.88
CA ASP A 159 -7.58 -5.13 -6.08
C ASP A 159 -7.48 -4.78 -4.58
N SER A 160 -8.41 -3.95 -4.08
CA SER A 160 -8.53 -3.64 -2.65
C SER A 160 -8.91 -4.84 -1.78
N SER A 161 -9.46 -5.90 -2.37
CA SER A 161 -9.81 -7.11 -1.64
C SER A 161 -8.65 -8.11 -1.52
N CYS A 162 -7.52 -7.87 -2.19
CA CYS A 162 -6.38 -8.80 -2.28
C CYS A 162 -5.93 -9.32 -0.90
N PHE A 163 -5.60 -8.43 0.04
CA PHE A 163 -5.13 -8.82 1.38
C PHE A 163 -6.18 -9.64 2.15
N ALA A 164 -7.44 -9.19 2.18
CA ALA A 164 -8.53 -9.90 2.86
C ALA A 164 -8.84 -11.25 2.21
N ASN A 165 -8.78 -11.32 0.88
CA ASN A 165 -9.03 -12.54 0.11
C ASN A 165 -8.08 -13.66 0.51
N TYR A 166 -6.77 -13.42 0.56
CA TYR A 166 -5.82 -14.48 0.94
C TYR A 166 -5.62 -14.65 2.45
N SER A 167 -5.85 -13.61 3.27
CA SER A 167 -5.62 -13.65 4.72
C SER A 167 -6.81 -14.16 5.53
N ILE A 168 -8.04 -13.90 5.06
CA ILE A 168 -9.29 -14.24 5.78
C ILE A 168 -10.12 -15.26 5.00
N ALA A 169 -10.25 -15.08 3.68
CA ALA A 169 -11.09 -15.95 2.84
C ALA A 169 -10.34 -17.10 2.14
N GLU A 170 -9.03 -17.23 2.36
CA GLU A 170 -8.13 -18.24 1.77
C GLU A 170 -8.19 -18.34 0.22
N LYS A 171 -8.61 -17.27 -0.45
CA LYS A 171 -8.68 -17.19 -1.92
C LYS A 171 -7.32 -16.79 -2.49
N HIS A 172 -6.72 -17.69 -3.26
CA HIS A 172 -5.46 -17.45 -3.98
C HIS A 172 -5.65 -16.80 -5.36
N ASP A 173 -6.86 -16.38 -5.73
CA ASP A 173 -7.15 -15.75 -7.03
C ASP A 173 -6.27 -14.53 -7.30
N SER A 174 -6.20 -13.58 -6.37
CA SER A 174 -5.39 -12.36 -6.52
C SER A 174 -3.89 -12.67 -6.63
N ILE A 175 -3.39 -13.70 -5.92
CA ILE A 175 -2.01 -14.18 -6.03
C ILE A 175 -1.74 -14.75 -7.44
N TYR A 176 -2.67 -15.55 -7.99
CA TYR A 176 -2.57 -16.04 -9.35
C TYR A 176 -2.58 -14.90 -10.38
N GLN A 177 -3.45 -13.90 -10.22
CA GLN A 177 -3.49 -12.74 -11.10
C GLN A 177 -2.20 -11.91 -11.04
N PHE A 178 -1.58 -11.78 -9.86
CA PHE A 178 -0.31 -11.09 -9.73
C PHE A 178 0.81 -11.83 -10.50
N VAL A 179 0.85 -13.16 -10.41
CA VAL A 179 1.79 -13.98 -11.19
C VAL A 179 1.55 -13.85 -12.70
N GLN A 180 0.29 -13.82 -13.15
CA GLN A 180 -0.04 -13.55 -14.55
C GLN A 180 0.43 -12.15 -15.00
N GLY A 181 0.30 -11.14 -14.15
CA GLY A 181 0.86 -9.81 -14.37
C GLY A 181 2.38 -9.84 -14.51
N LEU A 182 3.09 -10.57 -13.65
CA LEU A 182 4.54 -10.76 -13.73
C LEU A 182 4.97 -11.55 -14.98
N MET A 183 4.19 -12.55 -15.42
CA MET A 183 4.42 -13.22 -16.71
C MET A 183 4.26 -12.25 -17.88
N ARG A 184 3.24 -11.38 -17.86
CA ARG A 184 3.04 -10.34 -18.89
C ARG A 184 4.17 -9.30 -18.86
N PHE A 185 4.62 -8.87 -17.68
CA PHE A 185 5.79 -8.02 -17.53
C PHE A 185 7.03 -8.64 -18.20
N GLN A 186 7.34 -9.91 -17.90
CA GLN A 186 8.49 -10.60 -18.50
C GLN A 186 8.38 -10.76 -20.02
N SER A 187 7.18 -10.91 -20.57
CA SER A 187 6.97 -10.97 -22.03
C SER A 187 7.24 -9.64 -22.77
N ILE A 188 7.49 -8.54 -22.04
CA ILE A 188 7.77 -7.20 -22.59
C ILE A 188 9.17 -6.71 -22.19
N PHE A 189 9.58 -6.94 -20.94
CA PHE A 189 10.83 -6.41 -20.36
C PHE A 189 11.90 -7.49 -20.13
N GLY A 190 11.65 -8.73 -20.55
CA GLY A 190 12.54 -9.88 -20.36
C GLY A 190 12.41 -10.54 -18.97
N LEU A 191 13.05 -11.69 -18.79
CA LEU A 191 13.01 -12.45 -17.54
C LEU A 191 13.75 -11.73 -16.40
N PHE A 192 13.28 -11.89 -15.15
CA PHE A 192 14.01 -11.39 -13.98
C PHE A 192 15.29 -12.22 -13.75
N PRO A 193 16.51 -11.64 -13.80
CA PRO A 193 17.75 -12.40 -13.62
C PRO A 193 17.90 -12.95 -12.21
N LYS A 194 17.38 -12.23 -11.21
CA LYS A 194 17.39 -12.61 -9.80
C LYS A 194 16.04 -12.29 -9.16
N ILE A 195 15.60 -13.17 -8.26
CA ILE A 195 14.38 -12.98 -7.47
C ILE A 195 14.70 -13.19 -6.00
N PHE A 196 14.46 -12.17 -5.17
CA PHE A 196 14.38 -12.29 -3.72
C PHE A 196 12.91 -12.26 -3.28
N ALA A 197 12.55 -13.07 -2.29
CA ALA A 197 11.18 -13.12 -1.76
C ALA A 197 11.19 -13.25 -0.24
N LYS A 198 10.41 -12.41 0.44
CA LYS A 198 10.25 -12.44 1.90
C LYS A 198 8.77 -12.57 2.28
N GLY A 199 8.48 -13.62 3.05
CA GLY A 199 7.14 -13.98 3.50
C GLY A 199 6.48 -15.07 2.65
N GLU A 200 5.44 -15.69 3.17
CA GLU A 200 4.87 -16.93 2.63
C GLU A 200 4.26 -16.73 1.23
N LYS A 201 3.46 -15.66 1.06
CA LYS A 201 2.77 -15.37 -0.20
C LYS A 201 3.75 -14.85 -1.27
N ALA A 202 4.81 -14.13 -0.89
CA ALA A 202 5.91 -13.79 -1.79
C ALA A 202 6.64 -15.05 -2.32
N VAL A 203 6.90 -16.03 -1.44
CA VAL A 203 7.46 -17.33 -1.83
C VAL A 203 6.46 -18.14 -2.69
N GLN A 204 5.16 -18.05 -2.42
CA GLN A 204 4.12 -18.65 -3.25
C GLN A 204 4.10 -18.05 -4.67
N VAL A 205 4.16 -16.73 -4.79
CA VAL A 205 4.29 -16.02 -6.08
C VAL A 205 5.53 -16.49 -6.85
N THR A 206 6.69 -16.55 -6.19
CA THR A 206 7.94 -17.00 -6.83
C THR A 206 7.83 -18.44 -7.37
N LYS A 207 7.26 -19.36 -6.59
CA LYS A 207 7.04 -20.75 -7.00
C LYS A 207 6.07 -20.87 -8.18
N MET A 208 4.99 -20.10 -8.16
CA MET A 208 4.02 -20.07 -9.25
C MET A 208 4.59 -19.45 -10.53
N LEU A 209 5.38 -18.38 -10.41
CA LEU A 209 6.05 -17.72 -11.53
C LEU A 209 7.03 -18.66 -12.22
N ARG A 210 7.90 -19.35 -11.46
CA ARG A 210 8.81 -20.35 -12.00
C ARG A 210 8.05 -21.48 -12.70
N ARG A 211 6.99 -22.02 -12.07
CA ARG A 211 6.21 -23.10 -12.67
C ARG A 211 5.54 -22.67 -13.99
N MET A 212 5.00 -21.45 -14.07
CA MET A 212 4.43 -20.92 -15.31
C MET A 212 5.49 -20.72 -16.40
N LEU A 213 6.71 -20.31 -16.04
CA LEU A 213 7.84 -20.26 -16.98
C LEU A 213 8.21 -21.64 -17.51
N ASP A 214 8.30 -22.65 -16.63
CA ASP A 214 8.59 -24.03 -17.02
C ASP A 214 7.50 -24.61 -17.95
N GLU A 215 6.22 -24.33 -17.65
CA GLU A 215 5.05 -24.68 -18.47
C GLU A 215 5.10 -23.99 -19.85
N SER A 216 5.43 -22.69 -19.92
CA SER A 216 5.61 -21.94 -21.18
C SER A 216 6.73 -22.54 -22.04
N LYS A 217 7.92 -22.79 -21.46
CA LYS A 217 9.07 -23.37 -22.17
C LYS A 217 8.80 -24.79 -22.68
N ALA A 218 7.97 -25.57 -21.98
CA ALA A 218 7.52 -26.87 -22.46
C ALA A 218 6.55 -26.74 -23.66
N SER A 219 5.69 -25.72 -23.66
CA SER A 219 4.74 -25.44 -24.75
C SER A 219 5.43 -24.90 -26.01
N GLU A 220 6.42 -24.01 -25.85
CA GLU A 220 7.19 -23.42 -26.97
C GLU A 220 7.90 -24.49 -27.81
N LYS A 221 8.45 -25.55 -27.17
CA LYS A 221 9.02 -26.72 -27.86
C LYS A 221 8.03 -27.46 -28.78
N SER A 222 6.74 -27.18 -28.66
CA SER A 222 5.66 -27.75 -29.48
C SER A 222 5.09 -26.78 -30.52
N GLN A 223 5.44 -25.50 -30.50
CA GLN A 223 4.90 -24.45 -31.40
C GLN A 223 5.98 -23.45 -31.84
N SER A 224 6.56 -23.70 -33.00
CA SER A 224 7.73 -23.00 -33.55
C SER A 224 7.45 -21.62 -34.18
N GLN A 225 6.58 -20.79 -33.58
CA GLN A 225 6.17 -19.49 -34.13
C GLN A 225 6.04 -18.34 -33.10
N CYS A 226 6.49 -18.52 -31.86
CA CYS A 226 6.64 -17.44 -30.89
C CYS A 226 8.11 -17.17 -30.60
N THR A 227 8.49 -15.91 -30.43
CA THR A 227 9.78 -15.53 -29.82
C THR A 227 9.81 -16.06 -28.40
N ALA A 228 10.80 -16.88 -28.06
CA ALA A 228 10.87 -17.49 -26.75
C ALA A 228 11.16 -16.41 -25.68
N LEU A 229 10.61 -16.58 -24.47
CA LEU A 229 10.86 -15.61 -23.38
C LEU A 229 12.35 -15.46 -23.02
N ASP A 230 13.17 -16.47 -23.33
CA ASP A 230 14.63 -16.47 -23.14
C ASP A 230 15.38 -15.62 -24.19
N GLU A 231 14.75 -15.22 -25.30
CA GLU A 231 15.36 -14.41 -26.37
C GLU A 231 15.24 -12.90 -26.11
N ILE A 232 14.40 -12.48 -25.15
CA ILE A 232 14.17 -11.08 -24.81
C ILE A 232 15.24 -10.63 -23.80
N GLU A 233 16.11 -9.67 -24.18
CA GLU A 233 17.10 -9.10 -23.25
C GLU A 233 16.39 -8.51 -22.02
N SER A 234 16.84 -8.90 -20.82
CA SER A 234 16.27 -8.35 -19.60
C SER A 234 16.63 -6.87 -19.43
N GLN A 235 15.60 -6.08 -19.19
CA GLN A 235 15.68 -4.67 -18.83
C GLN A 235 15.70 -4.47 -17.31
N THR A 236 15.78 -5.54 -16.53
CA THR A 236 15.77 -5.50 -15.05
C THR A 236 16.88 -6.36 -14.47
N ASP A 237 17.42 -5.98 -13.31
CA ASP A 237 18.49 -6.73 -12.64
C ASP A 237 17.97 -7.64 -11.53
N LEU A 238 16.87 -7.23 -10.88
CA LEU A 238 16.37 -7.86 -9.66
C LEU A 238 14.88 -7.62 -9.46
N LEU A 239 14.15 -8.69 -9.12
CA LEU A 239 12.82 -8.63 -8.51
C LEU A 239 12.92 -8.86 -6.99
N ILE A 240 12.34 -7.97 -6.19
CA ILE A 240 12.16 -8.15 -4.74
C ILE A 240 10.66 -8.29 -4.46
N LEU A 241 10.24 -9.41 -3.88
CA LEU A 241 8.86 -9.66 -3.46
C LEU A 241 8.72 -9.57 -1.95
N ILE A 242 7.88 -8.65 -1.47
CA ILE A 242 7.58 -8.47 -0.04
C ILE A 242 6.10 -8.83 0.21
N ASP A 243 5.87 -9.80 1.08
CA ASP A 243 4.53 -10.13 1.59
C ASP A 243 4.12 -9.14 2.68
N ARG A 244 2.91 -8.58 2.61
CA ARG A 244 2.40 -7.61 3.60
C ARG A 244 2.42 -8.14 5.04
N SER A 245 2.30 -9.46 5.24
CA SER A 245 2.41 -10.09 6.56
C SER A 245 3.79 -9.95 7.21
N VAL A 246 4.82 -9.54 6.47
CA VAL A 246 6.17 -9.25 6.97
C VAL A 246 6.29 -7.85 7.58
N ASP A 247 5.42 -6.93 7.18
CA ASP A 247 5.30 -5.58 7.75
C ASP A 247 3.83 -5.15 7.75
N PRO A 248 3.00 -5.69 8.66
CA PRO A 248 1.61 -5.29 8.77
C PRO A 248 1.43 -3.98 9.56
N LEU A 249 2.50 -3.44 10.16
CA LEU A 249 2.48 -2.22 10.95
C LEU A 249 2.39 -0.97 10.07
N THR A 250 3.23 -0.89 9.03
CA THR A 250 3.35 0.33 8.22
C THR A 250 2.02 0.81 7.61
N PRO A 251 1.11 -0.05 7.10
CA PRO A 251 -0.21 0.37 6.61
C PRO A 251 -1.21 0.82 7.70
N LEU A 252 -0.94 0.55 8.99
CA LEU A 252 -1.80 1.01 10.08
C LEU A 252 -1.47 2.46 10.48
N LEU A 253 -0.21 2.88 10.31
CA LEU A 253 0.25 4.23 10.64
C LEU A 253 -0.41 5.27 9.72
N ASN A 254 -0.56 6.51 10.20
CA ASN A 254 -1.03 7.61 9.36
C ASN A 254 0.05 7.97 8.33
N GLN A 255 -0.30 8.02 7.06
CA GLN A 255 0.62 8.50 6.02
C GLN A 255 0.80 10.03 6.12
N LEU A 256 2.04 10.53 6.00
CA LEU A 256 2.38 11.95 6.20
C LEU A 256 3.03 12.64 4.99
N THR A 257 3.08 11.95 3.83
CA THR A 257 3.39 12.59 2.55
C THR A 257 2.15 13.26 1.96
N TYR A 258 2.34 14.15 0.98
CA TYR A 258 1.22 14.75 0.26
C TYR A 258 0.29 13.68 -0.36
N ALA A 259 0.84 12.75 -1.15
CA ALA A 259 0.04 11.69 -1.76
C ALA A 259 -0.61 10.78 -0.71
N GLY A 260 0.10 10.46 0.37
CA GLY A 260 -0.42 9.68 1.49
C GLY A 260 -1.63 10.34 2.16
N LEU A 261 -1.59 11.65 2.43
CA LEU A 261 -2.71 12.36 3.04
C LEU A 261 -3.89 12.60 2.08
N VAL A 262 -3.63 12.70 0.77
CA VAL A 262 -4.70 12.68 -0.25
C VAL A 262 -5.41 11.33 -0.25
N ASP A 263 -4.66 10.23 -0.17
CA ASP A 263 -5.20 8.86 -0.11
C ASP A 263 -5.98 8.61 1.20
N GLU A 264 -5.42 8.96 2.36
CA GLU A 264 -6.07 8.87 3.68
C GLU A 264 -7.36 9.71 3.82
N LYS A 265 -7.60 10.69 2.92
CA LYS A 265 -8.78 11.56 2.96
C LYS A 265 -9.82 11.27 1.86
N TRP A 266 -9.38 10.95 0.65
CA TRP A 266 -10.28 10.78 -0.50
C TRP A 266 -10.12 9.45 -1.25
N GLY A 267 -9.06 8.68 -0.95
CA GLY A 267 -8.63 7.50 -1.70
C GLY A 267 -8.06 7.85 -3.08
N ILE A 268 -6.93 7.25 -3.43
CA ILE A 268 -6.37 7.32 -4.79
C ILE A 268 -6.56 5.96 -5.46
N ARG A 269 -7.38 5.91 -6.52
CA ARG A 269 -7.66 4.67 -7.27
C ARG A 269 -7.47 4.88 -8.76
N PHE A 270 -6.70 4.01 -9.42
CA PHE A 270 -6.27 4.18 -10.82
C PHE A 270 -5.63 5.55 -11.11
N GLY A 271 -4.89 6.11 -10.13
CA GLY A 271 -4.29 7.45 -10.24
C GLY A 271 -5.31 8.59 -10.21
N ILE A 272 -6.53 8.36 -9.69
CA ILE A 272 -7.59 9.36 -9.63
C ILE A 272 -8.09 9.48 -8.18
N CYS A 273 -8.19 10.72 -7.67
CA CYS A 273 -8.95 11.03 -6.46
C CYS A 273 -10.22 11.83 -6.81
N LYS A 274 -11.15 11.93 -5.85
CA LYS A 274 -12.45 12.60 -6.04
C LYS A 274 -12.79 13.52 -4.86
N PRO A 275 -12.10 14.65 -4.71
CA PRO A 275 -12.41 15.63 -3.67
C PRO A 275 -13.83 16.18 -3.80
N CYS A 276 -14.39 16.52 -2.65
CA CYS A 276 -15.63 17.27 -2.49
C CYS A 276 -15.27 18.52 -1.66
N PHE A 277 -15.28 19.69 -2.30
CA PHE A 277 -14.80 20.94 -1.70
C PHE A 277 -15.93 21.81 -1.09
N SER A 278 -17.18 21.37 -1.20
CA SER A 278 -18.39 22.16 -0.93
C SER A 278 -19.53 21.27 -0.42
N SER A 279 -20.48 21.87 0.29
CA SER A 279 -21.56 21.14 0.96
C SER A 279 -22.64 20.64 0.00
N GLU A 280 -22.89 19.33 0.05
CA GLU A 280 -24.11 18.60 -0.34
C GLU A 280 -24.56 18.57 -1.82
N ASN A 281 -24.21 19.53 -2.69
CA ASN A 281 -24.81 19.60 -4.05
C ASN A 281 -23.86 19.63 -5.26
N GLU A 282 -22.53 19.71 -5.11
CA GLU A 282 -21.61 19.60 -6.25
C GLU A 282 -21.15 18.16 -6.51
N THR A 283 -21.13 17.74 -7.78
CA THR A 283 -20.59 16.45 -8.18
C THR A 283 -19.07 16.42 -7.97
N SER A 284 -18.56 15.46 -7.18
CA SER A 284 -17.13 15.29 -6.86
C SER A 284 -16.24 15.43 -8.11
N ARG A 285 -15.34 16.42 -8.11
CA ARG A 285 -14.42 16.66 -9.23
C ARG A 285 -13.42 15.51 -9.30
N LYS A 286 -13.24 14.89 -10.46
CA LYS A 286 -12.15 13.92 -10.67
C LYS A 286 -10.84 14.69 -10.85
N VAL A 287 -9.83 14.35 -10.07
CA VAL A 287 -8.46 14.87 -10.22
C VAL A 287 -7.55 13.70 -10.58
N MET A 288 -6.77 13.84 -11.65
CA MET A 288 -5.74 12.88 -12.04
C MET A 288 -4.46 13.18 -11.25
N LEU A 289 -3.79 12.14 -10.77
CA LEU A 289 -2.65 12.21 -9.86
C LEU A 289 -1.59 11.19 -10.33
N ASN A 290 -0.72 11.62 -11.24
CA ASN A 290 0.43 10.88 -11.72
C ASN A 290 1.51 11.87 -12.21
N SER A 291 2.67 11.38 -12.64
CA SER A 291 3.81 12.21 -13.08
C SER A 291 3.53 13.15 -14.26
N THR A 292 2.38 13.07 -14.93
CA THR A 292 2.06 14.00 -16.03
C THR A 292 1.58 15.37 -15.53
N ASP A 293 1.16 15.46 -14.26
CA ASP A 293 1.00 16.73 -13.54
C ASP A 293 2.34 17.06 -12.86
N MET A 294 3.00 18.12 -13.32
CA MET A 294 4.33 18.49 -12.85
C MET A 294 4.32 19.02 -11.40
N VAL A 295 3.20 19.63 -10.97
CA VAL A 295 3.06 20.11 -9.59
C VAL A 295 2.90 18.92 -8.65
N TYR A 296 2.07 17.94 -9.04
CA TYR A 296 1.94 16.69 -8.29
C TYR A 296 3.27 15.94 -8.20
N ALA A 297 3.99 15.78 -9.33
CA ALA A 297 5.26 15.07 -9.38
C ALA A 297 6.28 15.64 -8.36
N GLU A 298 6.32 16.96 -8.19
CA GLU A 298 7.22 17.64 -7.25
C GLU A 298 6.81 17.50 -5.79
N ILE A 299 5.50 17.58 -5.47
CA ILE A 299 5.03 17.61 -4.07
C ILE A 299 4.64 16.25 -3.49
N ARG A 300 4.26 15.27 -4.33
CA ARG A 300 3.59 14.02 -3.92
C ARG A 300 4.35 13.22 -2.85
N ASP A 301 5.68 13.20 -2.98
CA ASP A 301 6.58 12.41 -2.14
C ASP A 301 7.15 13.23 -0.95
N GLN A 302 6.85 14.53 -0.87
CA GLN A 302 7.28 15.39 0.23
C GLN A 302 6.44 15.13 1.49
N ASN A 303 7.08 15.17 2.67
CA ASN A 303 6.36 15.30 3.94
C ASN A 303 5.52 16.58 3.91
N PHE A 304 4.26 16.48 4.33
CA PHE A 304 3.26 17.54 4.18
C PHE A 304 3.65 18.88 4.81
N SER A 305 4.47 18.88 5.88
CA SER A 305 4.99 20.10 6.51
C SER A 305 5.81 21.01 5.57
N LYS A 306 6.34 20.47 4.47
CA LYS A 306 7.11 21.22 3.47
C LYS A 306 6.26 21.71 2.29
N VAL A 307 5.15 21.04 1.99
CA VAL A 307 4.34 21.25 0.77
C VAL A 307 3.90 22.70 0.62
N GLY A 308 3.47 23.36 1.71
CA GLY A 308 3.04 24.76 1.66
C GLY A 308 4.15 25.74 1.25
N LEU A 309 5.42 25.43 1.54
CA LEU A 309 6.56 26.24 1.08
C LEU A 309 6.79 26.03 -0.42
N THR A 310 6.76 24.79 -0.88
CA THR A 310 6.92 24.42 -2.29
C THR A 310 5.83 25.04 -3.17
N LEU A 311 4.54 24.91 -2.77
CA LEU A 311 3.42 25.56 -3.46
C LEU A 311 3.57 27.09 -3.49
N SER A 312 4.07 27.71 -2.40
CA SER A 312 4.33 29.16 -2.34
C SER A 312 5.47 29.60 -3.25
N GLN A 313 6.46 28.75 -3.48
CA GLN A 313 7.55 28.98 -4.44
C GLN A 313 7.01 28.87 -5.87
N LEU A 314 6.35 27.77 -6.23
CA LEU A 314 5.73 27.57 -7.54
C LEU A 314 4.74 28.68 -7.91
N THR A 315 3.98 29.19 -6.95
CA THR A 315 3.08 30.35 -7.15
C THR A 315 3.84 31.60 -7.59
N LYS A 316 5.02 31.86 -7.02
CA LYS A 316 5.86 33.02 -7.38
C LYS A 316 6.49 32.82 -8.75
N GLU A 317 6.98 31.62 -9.05
CA GLU A 317 7.58 31.27 -10.34
C GLU A 317 6.58 31.40 -11.49
N ILE A 318 5.38 30.83 -11.36
CA ILE A 318 4.30 30.98 -12.35
C ILE A 318 3.87 32.45 -12.48
N SER A 319 3.80 33.19 -11.37
CA SER A 319 3.48 34.62 -11.41
C SER A 319 4.54 35.45 -12.16
N ALA A 320 5.82 35.13 -12.00
CA ALA A 320 6.92 35.75 -12.72
C ALA A 320 6.86 35.42 -14.23
N LEU A 321 6.64 34.15 -14.59
CA LEU A 321 6.48 33.73 -15.99
C LEU A 321 5.29 34.43 -16.67
N VAL A 322 4.16 34.60 -15.97
CA VAL A 322 3.01 35.35 -16.46
C VAL A 322 3.31 36.86 -16.61
N ALA A 323 4.14 37.43 -15.74
CA ALA A 323 4.57 38.82 -15.85
C ALA A 323 5.54 39.04 -17.02
N GLU A 324 6.55 38.16 -17.19
CA GLU A 324 7.45 38.17 -18.34
C GLU A 324 6.65 38.06 -19.65
N SER A 325 5.72 37.11 -19.71
CA SER A 325 4.81 36.89 -20.85
C SER A 325 4.01 38.14 -21.25
N LYS A 326 3.64 38.99 -20.30
CA LYS A 326 2.94 40.26 -20.55
C LYS A 326 3.87 41.41 -20.91
N SER A 327 5.15 41.31 -20.59
CA SER A 327 6.16 42.37 -20.81
C SER A 327 6.91 42.25 -22.14
N ALA A 328 6.83 41.10 -22.81
CA ALA A 328 7.44 40.84 -24.10
C ALA A 328 6.97 41.83 -25.19
N LYS A 329 7.94 42.48 -25.87
CA LYS A 329 7.69 43.48 -26.92
C LYS A 329 8.35 43.14 -28.26
N GLU A 330 9.43 42.35 -28.25
CA GLU A 330 10.10 41.92 -29.47
C GLU A 330 9.39 40.73 -30.13
N LEU A 331 9.43 40.65 -31.45
CA LEU A 331 8.72 39.61 -32.22
C LEU A 331 9.28 38.20 -31.99
N SER A 332 10.57 38.09 -31.65
CA SER A 332 11.25 36.90 -31.14
C SER A 332 10.64 36.42 -29.82
N ASP A 333 10.58 37.30 -28.82
CA ASP A 333 10.02 36.99 -27.50
C ASP A 333 8.53 36.70 -27.55
N LEU A 334 7.76 37.44 -28.36
CA LEU A 334 6.33 37.16 -28.55
C LEU A 334 6.09 35.74 -29.09
N ARG A 335 6.93 35.24 -30.00
CA ARG A 335 6.86 33.83 -30.47
C ARG A 335 7.17 32.83 -29.36
N ARG A 336 8.22 33.09 -28.56
CA ARG A 336 8.61 32.26 -27.39
C ARG A 336 7.48 32.20 -26.37
N VAL A 337 6.93 33.35 -25.99
CA VAL A 337 5.82 33.47 -25.04
C VAL A 337 4.58 32.74 -25.56
N VAL A 338 4.18 32.96 -26.81
CA VAL A 338 2.99 32.29 -27.40
C VAL A 338 3.14 30.76 -27.37
N SER A 339 4.34 30.21 -27.57
CA SER A 339 4.56 28.77 -27.42
C SER A 339 4.48 28.25 -25.98
N GLN A 340 4.78 29.09 -24.98
CA GLN A 340 4.80 28.71 -23.55
C GLN A 340 3.46 28.93 -22.83
N ILE A 341 2.56 29.76 -23.38
CA ILE A 341 1.24 30.04 -22.78
C ILE A 341 0.42 28.78 -22.43
N PRO A 342 0.34 27.73 -23.27
CA PRO A 342 -0.39 26.51 -22.93
C PRO A 342 0.13 25.84 -21.66
N ASP A 343 1.45 25.68 -21.53
CA ASP A 343 2.10 25.02 -20.40
C ASP A 343 1.96 25.86 -19.12
N ILE A 344 2.10 27.18 -19.22
CA ILE A 344 1.89 28.12 -18.11
C ILE A 344 0.43 28.06 -17.62
N ARG A 345 -0.55 27.93 -18.53
CA ARG A 345 -1.97 27.76 -18.18
C ARG A 345 -2.24 26.41 -17.52
N LEU A 346 -1.65 25.33 -18.02
CA LEU A 346 -1.78 23.99 -17.45
C LEU A 346 -1.22 23.96 -16.02
N LYS A 347 0.06 24.31 -15.85
CA LYS A 347 0.72 24.35 -14.53
C LYS A 347 0.00 25.25 -13.54
N ARG A 348 -0.58 26.37 -13.98
CA ARG A 348 -1.39 27.24 -13.11
C ARG A 348 -2.67 26.55 -12.64
N SER A 349 -3.36 25.82 -13.52
CA SER A 349 -4.57 25.08 -13.18
C SER A 349 -4.28 23.90 -12.24
N GLU A 350 -3.16 23.21 -12.44
CA GLU A 350 -2.66 22.14 -11.57
C GLU A 350 -2.33 22.70 -10.18
N LEU A 351 -1.57 23.79 -10.12
CA LEU A 351 -1.21 24.48 -8.88
C LEU A 351 -2.44 24.95 -8.08
N GLU A 352 -3.48 25.46 -8.75
CA GLU A 352 -4.74 25.84 -8.12
C GLU A 352 -5.43 24.64 -7.46
N ILE A 353 -5.54 23.51 -8.17
CA ILE A 353 -6.11 22.26 -7.64
C ILE A 353 -5.30 21.75 -6.44
N HIS A 354 -3.96 21.74 -6.55
CA HIS A 354 -3.07 21.28 -5.48
C HIS A 354 -3.08 22.19 -4.26
N THR A 355 -3.28 23.50 -4.45
CA THR A 355 -3.48 24.46 -3.35
C THR A 355 -4.78 24.17 -2.60
N LEU A 356 -5.90 23.98 -3.31
CA LEU A 356 -7.20 23.66 -2.69
C LEU A 356 -7.16 22.31 -1.93
N LEU A 357 -6.51 21.30 -2.50
CA LEU A 357 -6.28 20.01 -1.83
C LEU A 357 -5.41 20.18 -0.57
N ALA A 358 -4.32 20.94 -0.65
CA ALA A 358 -3.43 21.19 0.47
C ALA A 358 -4.11 21.98 1.61
N GLU A 359 -4.89 23.01 1.30
CA GLU A 359 -5.69 23.75 2.29
C GLU A 359 -6.66 22.83 3.03
N ASP A 360 -7.31 21.92 2.33
CA ASP A 360 -8.30 21.03 2.92
C ASP A 360 -7.67 19.84 3.67
N ILE A 361 -6.45 19.42 3.32
CA ILE A 361 -5.61 18.56 4.15
C ILE A 361 -5.15 19.31 5.41
N GLN A 362 -4.70 20.57 5.27
CA GLN A 362 -4.22 21.40 6.38
C GLN A 362 -5.28 21.52 7.48
N LYS A 363 -6.56 21.68 7.12
CA LYS A 363 -7.68 21.66 8.09
C LYS A 363 -7.75 20.36 8.90
N ARG A 364 -7.49 19.19 8.31
CA ARG A 364 -7.49 17.89 9.03
C ARG A 364 -6.24 17.73 9.89
N VAL A 365 -5.05 18.02 9.35
CA VAL A 365 -3.78 17.75 10.08
C VAL A 365 -3.50 18.75 11.20
N SER A 366 -4.24 19.86 11.27
CA SER A 366 -4.13 20.85 12.35
C SER A 366 -5.11 20.61 13.52
N THR A 367 -5.93 19.56 13.49
CA THR A 367 -6.86 19.28 14.60
C THR A 367 -6.14 18.63 15.77
N ASP A 368 -6.59 18.94 16.99
CA ASP A 368 -6.09 18.31 18.21
C ASP A 368 -6.27 16.79 18.18
N ASP A 369 -7.35 16.29 17.56
CA ASP A 369 -7.59 14.86 17.32
C ASP A 369 -6.51 14.22 16.44
N PHE A 370 -6.15 14.84 15.31
CA PHE A 370 -5.11 14.29 14.43
C PHE A 370 -3.73 14.31 15.11
N LEU A 371 -3.40 15.41 15.79
CA LEU A 371 -2.13 15.57 16.51
C LEU A 371 -2.04 14.59 17.69
N SER A 372 -3.12 14.38 18.44
CA SER A 372 -3.20 13.40 19.53
C SER A 372 -3.14 11.96 19.02
N GLY A 373 -3.76 11.67 17.87
CA GLY A 373 -3.63 10.39 17.19
C GLY A 373 -2.21 10.09 16.75
N LEU A 374 -1.52 11.07 16.13
CA LEU A 374 -0.08 10.93 15.81
C LEU A 374 0.78 10.74 17.05
N LYS A 375 0.49 11.46 18.14
CA LYS A 375 1.20 11.31 19.41
C LYS A 375 1.02 9.90 19.98
N ALA A 376 -0.19 9.35 19.99
CA ALA A 376 -0.45 7.98 20.39
C ALA A 376 0.31 6.96 19.51
N GLN A 377 0.31 7.14 18.18
CA GLN A 377 1.10 6.29 17.26
C GLN A 377 2.60 6.33 17.58
N GLN A 378 3.16 7.52 17.84
CA GLN A 378 4.55 7.69 18.24
C GLN A 378 4.86 7.02 19.59
N ASP A 379 3.96 7.09 20.56
CA ASP A 379 4.15 6.46 21.87
C ASP A 379 4.11 4.92 21.76
N PHE A 380 3.22 4.35 20.94
CA PHE A 380 3.19 2.91 20.66
C PHE A 380 4.43 2.43 19.89
N LEU A 381 4.86 3.16 18.86
CA LEU A 381 6.12 2.87 18.14
C LEU A 381 7.33 2.87 19.09
N ASN A 382 7.35 3.83 20.03
CA ASN A 382 8.37 3.87 21.09
C ASN A 382 8.17 2.83 22.20
N CYS A 383 7.09 2.06 22.18
CA CYS A 383 6.70 1.05 23.19
C CYS A 383 6.53 1.65 24.60
N CYS A 384 6.00 2.87 24.67
CA CYS A 384 5.72 3.60 25.90
C CYS A 384 4.33 3.26 26.47
N GLU A 385 4.26 3.06 27.80
CA GLU A 385 3.02 2.90 28.61
C GLU A 385 1.95 1.90 28.10
N SER A 386 2.33 1.01 27.20
CA SER A 386 1.42 0.25 26.33
C SER A 386 0.71 -0.94 27.00
N ASP A 387 0.90 -1.13 28.30
CA ASP A 387 0.29 -2.16 29.15
C ASP A 387 -1.14 -1.81 29.63
N LYS A 388 -1.58 -0.57 29.39
CA LYS A 388 -2.87 -0.01 29.85
C LYS A 388 -3.72 0.44 28.66
N ALA A 389 -4.98 0.77 28.94
CA ALA A 389 -5.78 1.53 28.00
C ALA A 389 -5.14 2.91 27.80
N HIS A 390 -4.93 3.30 26.55
CA HIS A 390 -4.39 4.61 26.21
C HIS A 390 -5.53 5.66 26.27
N PRO A 391 -5.41 6.76 27.05
CA PRO A 391 -6.52 7.68 27.30
C PRO A 391 -7.14 8.29 26.03
N PHE A 392 -6.34 8.56 25.00
CA PHE A 392 -6.86 9.05 23.72
C PHE A 392 -7.71 8.00 22.97
N ILE A 393 -7.42 6.70 23.12
CA ILE A 393 -8.25 5.64 22.52
C ILE A 393 -9.58 5.55 23.27
N GLU A 394 -9.57 5.64 24.60
CA GLU A 394 -10.79 5.69 25.42
C GLU A 394 -11.67 6.89 25.03
N ASP A 395 -11.08 8.09 24.90
CA ASP A 395 -11.80 9.30 24.47
C ASP A 395 -12.37 9.19 23.04
N CYS A 396 -11.60 8.65 22.08
CA CYS A 396 -12.12 8.38 20.73
C CYS A 396 -13.31 7.42 20.73
N ILE A 397 -13.26 6.36 21.54
CA ILE A 397 -14.38 5.43 21.70
C ILE A 397 -15.58 6.14 22.33
N LEU A 398 -15.40 6.87 23.42
CA LEU A 398 -16.48 7.60 24.11
C LEU A 398 -17.17 8.65 23.22
N ARG A 399 -16.44 9.24 22.28
CA ARG A 399 -16.98 10.19 21.28
C ARG A 399 -17.59 9.52 20.04
N GLY A 400 -17.46 8.20 19.87
CA GLY A 400 -17.89 7.50 18.66
C GLY A 400 -17.10 7.92 17.41
N ALA A 401 -15.80 8.20 17.56
CA ALA A 401 -14.91 8.50 16.44
C ALA A 401 -14.88 7.35 15.42
N PRO A 402 -14.51 7.57 14.13
CA PRO A 402 -14.56 6.53 13.10
C PRO A 402 -13.87 5.23 13.53
N LEU A 403 -14.60 4.11 13.48
CA LEU A 403 -14.15 2.83 14.01
C LEU A 403 -12.79 2.39 13.43
N GLU A 404 -12.54 2.67 12.16
CA GLU A 404 -11.27 2.33 11.49
C GLU A 404 -10.07 3.06 12.11
N GLU A 405 -10.21 4.32 12.53
CA GLU A 405 -9.15 5.08 13.20
C GLU A 405 -8.86 4.49 14.59
N VAL A 406 -9.90 4.12 15.33
CA VAL A 406 -9.78 3.47 16.65
C VAL A 406 -9.15 2.08 16.55
N LEU A 407 -9.61 1.25 15.61
CA LEU A 407 -9.06 -0.09 15.40
C LEU A 407 -7.61 -0.04 14.90
N ARG A 408 -7.22 0.94 14.08
CA ARG A 408 -5.81 1.17 13.71
C ARG A 408 -4.95 1.42 14.95
N LEU A 409 -5.35 2.33 15.84
CA LEU A 409 -4.61 2.62 17.07
C LEU A 409 -4.46 1.39 17.98
N ILE A 410 -5.55 0.62 18.20
CA ILE A 410 -5.52 -0.61 19.00
C ILE A 410 -4.62 -1.68 18.35
N CYS A 411 -4.66 -1.82 17.02
CA CYS A 411 -3.79 -2.76 16.29
C CYS A 411 -2.31 -2.35 16.33
N ILE A 412 -2.00 -1.06 16.29
CA ILE A 412 -0.63 -0.54 16.46
C ILE A 412 -0.13 -0.84 17.88
N GLN A 413 -0.94 -0.54 18.91
CA GLN A 413 -0.59 -0.86 20.30
C GLN A 413 -0.36 -2.37 20.50
N SER A 414 -1.24 -3.20 19.94
CA SER A 414 -1.12 -4.67 19.94
C SER A 414 0.18 -5.12 19.26
N PHE A 415 0.45 -4.67 18.04
CA PHE A 415 1.62 -5.09 17.27
C PHE A 415 2.95 -4.65 17.90
N CYS A 416 3.05 -3.41 18.38
CA CYS A 416 4.29 -2.92 18.99
C CYS A 416 4.64 -3.59 20.33
N ASN A 417 3.70 -4.34 20.92
CA ASN A 417 3.85 -5.00 22.22
C ASN A 417 4.08 -6.51 22.19
N GLY A 418 3.88 -7.20 21.05
CA GLY A 418 3.69 -8.64 21.11
C GLY A 418 2.30 -9.05 21.59
N GLY A 419 1.27 -8.26 21.26
CA GLY A 419 -0.12 -8.44 21.69
C GLY A 419 -0.47 -7.66 22.95
N LEU A 420 -1.75 -7.71 23.31
CA LEU A 420 -2.30 -7.04 24.49
C LEU A 420 -2.53 -8.02 25.64
N LYS A 421 -2.30 -7.61 26.88
CA LYS A 421 -2.64 -8.43 28.06
C LYS A 421 -4.14 -8.72 28.07
N GLN A 422 -4.53 -9.95 28.45
CA GLN A 422 -5.93 -10.42 28.40
C GLN A 422 -6.96 -9.38 28.88
N ARG A 423 -6.75 -8.80 30.08
CA ARG A 423 -7.65 -7.78 30.64
C ARG A 423 -7.80 -6.52 29.77
N LEU A 424 -6.73 -6.08 29.11
CA LEU A 424 -6.76 -4.92 28.20
C LEU A 424 -7.42 -5.28 26.87
N LEU A 425 -7.15 -6.48 26.36
CA LEU A 425 -7.77 -7.00 25.15
C LEU A 425 -9.30 -7.14 25.32
N GLU A 426 -9.75 -7.73 26.43
CA GLU A 426 -11.16 -7.87 26.78
C GLU A 426 -11.82 -6.51 27.00
N TYR A 427 -11.14 -5.57 27.68
CA TYR A 427 -11.63 -4.20 27.82
C TYR A 427 -11.91 -3.57 26.46
N TYR A 428 -10.92 -3.50 25.56
CA TYR A 428 -11.13 -2.90 24.23
C TYR A 428 -12.19 -3.63 23.41
N LYS A 429 -12.24 -4.97 23.44
CA LYS A 429 -13.30 -5.73 22.74
C LYS A 429 -14.70 -5.35 23.26
N ASN A 430 -14.86 -5.20 24.58
CA ASN A 430 -16.13 -4.85 25.21
C ASN A 430 -16.56 -3.41 24.91
N GLU A 431 -15.64 -2.44 24.98
CA GLU A 431 -15.96 -1.04 24.67
C GLU A 431 -16.34 -0.85 23.19
N ILE A 432 -15.61 -1.51 22.27
CA ILE A 432 -15.92 -1.47 20.84
C ILE A 432 -17.33 -2.05 20.57
N ILE A 433 -17.66 -3.20 21.16
CA ILE A 433 -18.99 -3.83 20.99
C ILE A 433 -20.11 -2.95 21.58
N GLN A 434 -19.87 -2.30 22.73
CA GLN A 434 -20.87 -1.46 23.39
C GLN A 434 -21.15 -0.15 22.65
N VAL A 435 -20.13 0.50 22.10
CA VAL A 435 -20.28 1.79 21.41
C VAL A 435 -20.67 1.63 19.94
N TYR A 436 -20.01 0.73 19.21
CA TYR A 436 -20.14 0.64 17.75
C TYR A 436 -21.14 -0.41 17.28
N GLY A 437 -21.51 -1.36 18.13
CA GLY A 437 -22.49 -2.40 17.82
C GLY A 437 -21.93 -3.82 17.85
N PHE A 438 -22.83 -4.79 18.05
CA PHE A 438 -22.49 -6.20 18.22
C PHE A 438 -21.98 -6.86 16.92
N GLU A 439 -22.35 -6.33 15.76
CA GLU A 439 -21.84 -6.75 14.45
C GLU A 439 -20.31 -6.72 14.36
N HIS A 440 -19.65 -5.84 15.13
CA HIS A 440 -18.20 -5.73 15.15
C HIS A 440 -17.49 -6.87 15.87
N ILE A 441 -18.22 -7.82 16.49
CA ILE A 441 -17.65 -9.10 16.92
C ILE A 441 -16.96 -9.83 15.76
N PHE A 442 -17.52 -9.77 14.54
CA PHE A 442 -16.90 -10.35 13.35
C PHE A 442 -15.72 -9.52 12.83
N THR A 443 -15.70 -8.20 13.09
CA THR A 443 -14.56 -7.34 12.77
C THR A 443 -13.37 -7.70 13.68
N LEU A 444 -13.64 -7.84 14.98
CA LEU A 444 -12.65 -8.23 15.99
C LEU A 444 -12.12 -9.66 15.78
N ASP A 445 -13.00 -10.62 15.45
CA ASP A 445 -12.59 -11.98 15.04
C ASP A 445 -11.66 -11.95 13.82
N ASN A 446 -11.99 -11.17 12.78
CA ASN A 446 -11.13 -11.06 11.60
C ASN A 446 -9.75 -10.46 11.93
N LEU A 447 -9.68 -9.43 12.77
CA LEU A 447 -8.40 -8.87 13.24
C LEU A 447 -7.57 -9.89 14.03
N GLU A 448 -8.23 -10.71 14.85
CA GLU A 448 -7.59 -11.77 15.61
C GLU A 448 -7.18 -12.97 14.74
N ARG A 449 -7.94 -13.28 13.68
CA ARG A 449 -7.62 -14.31 12.69
C ARG A 449 -6.42 -13.93 11.82
N VAL A 450 -6.27 -12.64 11.48
CA VAL A 450 -5.06 -12.12 10.82
C VAL A 450 -3.89 -12.03 11.81
N GLY A 451 -4.17 -11.81 13.10
CA GLY A 451 -3.14 -11.67 14.15
C GLY A 451 -2.71 -10.24 14.44
N LEU A 452 -3.45 -9.24 13.97
CA LEU A 452 -3.22 -7.82 14.32
C LEU A 452 -3.63 -7.54 15.76
N LEU A 453 -4.69 -8.21 16.23
CA LEU A 453 -5.23 -8.09 17.58
C LEU A 453 -5.16 -9.46 18.28
N HIS A 454 -4.26 -9.63 19.25
CA HIS A 454 -4.09 -10.91 19.94
C HIS A 454 -3.68 -10.74 21.40
N GLU A 455 -3.87 -11.80 22.19
CA GLU A 455 -3.38 -11.84 23.56
C GLU A 455 -1.85 -11.94 23.59
N SER A 456 -1.20 -11.19 24.48
CA SER A 456 0.23 -11.33 24.73
C SER A 456 0.53 -12.61 25.52
N SER A 457 1.14 -13.57 24.85
CA SER A 457 1.48 -14.86 25.45
C SER A 457 2.89 -14.83 26.01
N SER A 458 3.00 -14.72 27.33
CA SER A 458 4.26 -14.75 28.09
C SER A 458 5.08 -16.04 27.89
N ASN A 459 4.49 -17.09 27.31
CA ASN A 459 5.06 -18.44 27.23
C ASN A 459 5.41 -18.94 25.81
N LEU A 460 5.14 -18.18 24.72
CA LEU A 460 5.50 -18.64 23.36
C LEU A 460 7.00 -18.62 23.06
N LEU A 461 7.81 -17.91 23.86
CA LEU A 461 9.27 -17.94 23.74
C LEU A 461 9.86 -19.31 24.10
N THR A 462 9.23 -20.05 25.03
CA THR A 462 9.73 -21.35 25.50
C THR A 462 9.59 -22.45 24.44
N SER A 463 8.55 -22.39 23.60
CA SER A 463 8.33 -23.36 22.50
C SER A 463 9.26 -23.15 21.30
N LEU A 464 9.96 -22.02 21.21
CA LEU A 464 10.97 -21.77 20.17
C LEU A 464 12.37 -22.26 20.59
N GLN A 465 12.66 -22.33 21.90
CA GLN A 465 13.96 -22.78 22.41
C GLN A 465 14.14 -24.31 22.43
N THR A 466 13.08 -25.10 22.25
CA THR A 466 13.12 -26.57 22.19
C THR A 466 12.61 -27.09 20.84
N SER A 467 13.25 -26.68 19.74
CA SER A 467 12.89 -27.16 18.40
C SER A 467 14.10 -27.44 17.49
N ASN A 468 15.03 -28.27 17.97
CA ASN A 468 15.95 -29.02 17.10
C ASN A 468 15.19 -30.08 16.27
N PHE A 469 14.27 -29.64 15.41
CA PHE A 469 13.55 -30.53 14.51
C PHE A 469 14.48 -31.06 13.43
N THR A 470 14.79 -32.34 13.51
CA THR A 470 15.44 -33.05 12.41
C THR A 470 14.48 -33.14 11.21
N PRO A 471 14.98 -33.22 9.95
CA PRO A 471 14.12 -33.24 8.76
C PRO A 471 13.06 -34.35 8.73
N GLN A 472 13.23 -35.44 9.50
CA GLN A 472 12.35 -36.60 9.49
C GLN A 472 11.04 -36.39 10.29
N GLU A 473 11.00 -35.52 11.30
CA GLU A 473 9.82 -35.38 12.18
C GLU A 473 8.64 -34.64 11.52
N LYS A 474 8.90 -33.86 10.45
CA LYS A 474 7.86 -33.20 9.64
C LYS A 474 6.94 -34.17 8.90
N ILE A 475 7.33 -35.44 8.74
CA ILE A 475 6.54 -36.46 8.03
C ILE A 475 5.50 -37.09 8.96
N ASN A 476 5.84 -37.31 10.24
CA ASN A 476 4.99 -38.02 11.19
C ASN A 476 3.83 -37.18 11.73
N LEU A 477 3.99 -35.86 11.84
CA LEU A 477 2.93 -34.95 12.31
C LEU A 477 1.76 -34.79 11.32
N ARG A 478 1.88 -35.25 10.07
CA ARG A 478 0.81 -35.14 9.05
C ARG A 478 -0.26 -36.22 9.13
N HIS A 479 -0.04 -37.33 9.86
CA HIS A 479 -0.90 -38.52 9.75
C HIS A 479 -1.98 -38.68 10.83
N ASN A 480 -1.91 -37.95 11.96
CA ASN A 480 -2.74 -38.25 13.15
C ASN A 480 -3.72 -37.13 13.54
N ASN A 481 -4.57 -36.63 12.62
CA ASN A 481 -5.88 -36.02 12.96
C ASN A 481 -6.70 -35.61 11.71
N PRO A 482 -7.72 -36.40 11.28
CA PRO A 482 -8.57 -36.08 10.13
C PRO A 482 -9.89 -35.37 10.50
N ALA A 483 -9.90 -34.50 11.52
CA ALA A 483 -11.13 -33.83 11.99
C ALA A 483 -10.88 -32.47 12.70
N ASN A 484 -10.34 -31.48 11.99
CA ASN A 484 -10.62 -30.05 12.23
C ASN A 484 -9.96 -29.18 11.15
N SER A 485 -10.74 -28.37 10.45
CA SER A 485 -10.27 -27.41 9.44
C SER A 485 -9.54 -26.23 10.11
N LYS A 486 -8.20 -26.26 10.12
CA LYS A 486 -7.37 -25.20 10.69
C LYS A 486 -7.01 -24.14 9.66
N LEU A 487 -7.47 -22.90 9.93
CA LEU A 487 -7.02 -21.62 9.39
C LEU A 487 -5.47 -21.53 9.33
N PRO A 488 -4.83 -20.71 8.46
CA PRO A 488 -3.40 -20.82 8.21
C PRO A 488 -2.60 -20.46 9.47
N THR A 489 -2.06 -21.50 10.10
CA THR A 489 -1.17 -21.39 11.28
C THR A 489 0.17 -20.72 10.91
N SER A 490 0.33 -20.24 9.68
CA SER A 490 1.51 -19.59 9.13
C SER A 490 1.37 -18.06 9.06
N LEU A 491 0.26 -17.49 8.54
CA LEU A 491 0.11 -16.03 8.41
C LEU A 491 -0.09 -15.36 9.77
N LYS A 492 -1.08 -15.82 10.56
CA LYS A 492 -1.31 -15.34 11.93
C LYS A 492 -0.04 -15.46 12.77
N GLN A 493 0.65 -16.59 12.68
CA GLN A 493 1.89 -16.83 13.41
C GLN A 493 3.05 -15.96 12.90
N THR A 494 3.12 -15.65 11.60
CA THR A 494 4.14 -14.73 11.05
C THR A 494 3.95 -13.34 11.63
N ILE A 495 2.73 -12.81 11.60
CA ILE A 495 2.42 -11.48 12.17
C ILE A 495 2.69 -11.46 13.68
N ILE A 496 2.24 -12.47 14.43
CA ILE A 496 2.51 -12.60 15.88
C ILE A 496 4.02 -12.70 16.17
N ASN A 497 4.78 -13.48 15.41
CA ASN A 497 6.23 -13.62 15.60
C ASN A 497 6.97 -12.30 15.38
N ILE A 498 6.55 -11.51 14.40
CA ILE A 498 7.15 -10.20 14.09
C ILE A 498 6.75 -9.18 15.17
N SER A 499 5.47 -9.16 15.58
CA SER A 499 4.93 -8.40 16.72
C SER A 499 5.75 -8.66 18.01
N MET A 500 5.91 -9.92 18.40
CA MET A 500 6.73 -10.34 19.56
C MET A 500 8.22 -9.96 19.43
N SER A 501 8.73 -9.87 18.20
CA SER A 501 10.12 -9.50 17.89
C SER A 501 10.32 -7.98 17.74
N TYR A 502 9.25 -7.18 17.72
CA TYR A 502 9.30 -5.77 17.35
C TYR A 502 10.20 -4.97 18.28
N ASN A 503 9.84 -4.90 19.57
CA ASN A 503 10.59 -4.14 20.56
C ASN A 503 11.90 -4.82 20.98
N SER A 504 11.92 -6.16 20.99
CA SER A 504 13.04 -6.98 21.49
C SER A 504 14.21 -7.08 20.51
N ALA A 505 13.96 -7.01 19.19
CA ALA A 505 14.99 -7.18 18.17
C ALA A 505 14.85 -6.20 16.99
N LEU A 506 13.68 -6.14 16.34
CA LEU A 506 13.54 -5.48 15.03
C LEU A 506 13.78 -3.97 15.10
N LYS A 507 13.15 -3.29 16.07
CA LYS A 507 13.26 -1.84 16.30
C LYS A 507 14.70 -1.37 16.43
N GLY A 508 15.50 -2.08 17.23
CA GLY A 508 16.93 -1.81 17.41
C GLY A 508 17.78 -2.21 16.21
N ASN A 509 17.71 -3.48 15.79
CA ASN A 509 18.60 -4.05 14.77
C ASN A 509 18.37 -3.42 13.38
N LEU A 510 17.11 -3.19 13.00
CA LEU A 510 16.77 -2.53 11.74
C LEU A 510 16.78 -0.99 11.85
N ARG A 511 17.09 -0.43 13.04
CA ARG A 511 17.07 1.02 13.31
C ARG A 511 15.79 1.67 12.77
N LEU A 512 14.64 1.11 13.19
CA LEU A 512 13.29 1.53 12.73
C LEU A 512 12.89 2.89 13.30
N ILE A 513 13.42 3.24 14.47
CA ILE A 513 13.22 4.54 15.12
C ILE A 513 14.61 5.11 15.42
N PRO A 514 15.17 5.94 14.52
CA PRO A 514 16.48 6.54 14.72
C PRO A 514 16.44 7.57 15.86
N SER A 515 17.32 7.43 16.87
CA SER A 515 17.34 8.34 18.01
C SER A 515 17.94 9.70 17.64
N PHE A 516 17.18 10.77 17.85
CA PHE A 516 17.67 12.15 17.86
C PHE A 516 18.15 12.54 19.27
N PRO A 517 19.19 13.39 19.43
CA PRO A 517 19.92 14.14 18.41
C PRO A 517 21.29 13.52 18.10
N ASN A 518 21.33 12.37 17.41
CA ASN A 518 22.60 11.83 16.94
C ASN A 518 23.07 12.55 15.67
N HIS A 519 24.19 13.29 15.77
CA HIS A 519 24.93 13.91 14.65
C HIS A 519 25.59 12.89 13.68
N HIS A 520 25.02 11.69 13.55
CA HIS A 520 25.55 10.54 12.82
C HIS A 520 24.50 9.82 11.94
N LEU A 521 23.29 10.38 11.81
CA LEU A 521 22.35 9.91 10.79
C LEU A 521 22.86 10.35 9.41
N SER A 522 22.89 9.42 8.46
CA SER A 522 23.11 9.77 7.06
C SER A 522 21.91 10.52 6.49
N ASP A 523 22.13 11.40 5.51
CA ASP A 523 21.07 12.22 4.88
C ASP A 523 19.89 11.37 4.36
N THR A 524 20.19 10.16 3.87
CA THR A 524 19.18 9.14 3.54
C THR A 524 18.30 8.79 4.73
N GLU A 525 18.88 8.32 5.83
CA GLU A 525 18.15 7.93 7.05
C GLU A 525 17.33 9.09 7.62
N GLN A 526 17.82 10.33 7.52
CA GLN A 526 17.03 11.51 7.87
C GLN A 526 15.85 11.73 6.90
N ALA A 527 16.07 11.60 5.59
CA ALA A 527 15.01 11.71 4.58
C ALA A 527 13.92 10.64 4.77
N LEU A 528 14.27 9.36 4.92
CA LEU A 528 13.29 8.28 5.16
C LEU A 528 12.52 8.49 6.47
N CYS A 529 13.22 8.86 7.55
CA CYS A 529 12.62 9.10 8.87
C CYS A 529 11.60 10.27 8.85
N ASN A 530 11.83 11.28 8.00
CA ASN A 530 10.89 12.39 7.81
C ASN A 530 9.59 11.97 7.11
N ILE A 531 9.55 10.88 6.34
CA ILE A 531 8.35 10.42 5.63
C ILE A 531 7.28 9.93 6.61
N PHE A 532 7.68 9.21 7.66
CA PHE A 532 6.80 8.71 8.72
C PHE A 532 7.13 9.36 10.10
N SER A 533 7.57 10.62 10.11
CA SER A 533 7.79 11.46 11.31
C SER A 533 8.44 10.75 12.51
N GLY A 534 9.55 10.05 12.28
CA GLY A 534 10.32 9.32 13.31
C GLY A 534 10.52 7.84 13.02
N TYR A 535 9.72 7.25 12.12
CA TYR A 535 9.75 5.83 11.79
C TYR A 535 10.33 5.57 10.38
N ILE A 536 10.94 4.40 10.19
CA ILE A 536 11.33 3.86 8.88
C ILE A 536 10.70 2.47 8.74
N PRO A 537 9.88 2.21 7.68
CA PRO A 537 9.21 0.93 7.50
C PRO A 537 10.11 -0.30 7.55
N ILE A 538 9.60 -1.39 8.11
CA ILE A 538 10.27 -2.70 8.08
C ILE A 538 10.42 -3.15 6.63
N SER A 539 9.40 -2.95 5.79
CA SER A 539 9.45 -3.21 4.34
C SER A 539 10.62 -2.49 3.67
N THR A 540 10.76 -1.18 3.90
CA THR A 540 11.87 -0.36 3.40
C THR A 540 13.22 -0.89 3.86
N ARG A 541 13.41 -1.18 5.16
CA ARG A 541 14.69 -1.69 5.67
C ARG A 541 15.04 -3.04 5.06
N LEU A 542 14.07 -3.93 4.87
CA LEU A 542 14.28 -5.21 4.19
C LEU A 542 14.71 -5.01 2.74
N ILE A 543 14.11 -4.05 2.02
CA ILE A 543 14.52 -3.71 0.65
C ILE A 543 15.95 -3.17 0.64
N GLN A 544 16.32 -2.23 1.51
CA GLN A 544 17.70 -1.70 1.59
C GLN A 544 18.76 -2.80 1.88
N ILE A 545 18.41 -3.83 2.66
CA ILE A 545 19.27 -4.99 2.89
C ILE A 545 19.39 -5.82 1.60
N LEU A 546 18.27 -6.09 0.93
CA LEU A 546 18.22 -6.93 -0.27
C LEU A 546 18.80 -6.25 -1.53
N THR A 547 18.92 -4.92 -1.57
CA THR A 547 19.65 -4.20 -2.63
C THR A 547 21.18 -4.21 -2.46
N ASN A 548 21.68 -4.75 -1.33
CA ASN A 548 23.07 -4.78 -0.85
C ASN A 548 23.65 -3.43 -0.36
N ASN A 549 22.84 -2.38 -0.28
CA ASN A 549 23.32 -1.01 0.00
C ASN A 549 23.23 -0.59 1.49
N TRP A 550 22.71 -1.45 2.36
CA TRP A 550 22.59 -1.15 3.79
C TRP A 550 22.78 -2.40 4.66
N TYR A 551 23.71 -2.32 5.62
CA TYR A 551 23.93 -3.35 6.63
C TYR A 551 23.45 -2.85 7.99
N PRO A 552 22.64 -3.64 8.74
CA PRO A 552 22.31 -3.31 10.12
C PRO A 552 23.58 -3.42 10.96
N LYS A 553 24.15 -2.27 11.36
CA LYS A 553 25.16 -2.24 12.43
C LYS A 553 24.49 -2.75 13.70
N SER A 554 24.98 -3.87 14.24
CA SER A 554 24.53 -4.34 15.55
C SER A 554 24.81 -3.25 16.58
N ASN A 555 23.81 -2.95 17.41
CA ASN A 555 24.06 -2.21 18.64
C ASN A 555 24.88 -3.15 19.55
N LEU A 556 26.22 -3.02 19.52
CA LEU A 556 27.01 -3.45 20.67
C LEU A 556 26.46 -2.67 21.86
N SER A 557 25.87 -3.39 22.81
CA SER A 557 25.43 -2.80 24.06
C SER A 557 26.63 -2.14 24.74
N SER A 558 26.43 -0.92 25.22
CA SER A 558 27.42 -0.15 25.95
C SER A 558 27.64 -0.76 27.34
N SER A 559 28.34 -1.90 27.39
CA SER A 559 29.04 -2.36 28.59
C SER A 559 30.22 -1.42 28.84
N VAL A 560 29.91 -0.24 29.38
CA VAL A 560 30.91 0.62 30.01
C VAL A 560 31.41 -0.12 31.23
N ASN A 561 32.51 -0.87 31.04
CA ASN A 561 33.30 -1.35 32.16
C ASN A 561 33.71 -0.12 32.99
N PRO A 562 33.44 -0.08 34.31
CA PRO A 562 33.98 0.98 35.14
C PRO A 562 35.52 0.91 35.10
N PRO A 563 36.22 2.04 35.07
CA PRO A 563 37.68 2.05 35.01
C PRO A 563 38.27 1.38 36.26
N PRO A 564 39.44 0.73 36.15
CA PRO A 564 40.05 0.03 37.28
C PRO A 564 40.44 1.03 38.39
N MET A 565 40.05 0.71 39.63
CA MET A 565 40.47 1.49 40.80
C MET A 565 41.98 1.40 40.98
N MET A 566 42.68 2.51 40.80
CA MET A 566 44.06 2.67 41.25
C MET A 566 44.11 2.82 42.77
N THR A 567 44.95 2.02 43.42
CA THR A 567 45.10 1.98 44.88
C THR A 567 46.18 2.94 45.39
N GLY A 568 45.86 3.71 46.44
CA GLY A 568 46.80 4.50 47.25
C GLY A 568 46.35 5.97 47.42
N GLY A 569 46.38 6.58 48.61
CA GLY A 569 46.65 6.05 49.95
C GLY A 569 47.03 7.17 50.93
N ASN A 570 46.36 7.27 52.10
CA ASN A 570 46.67 8.09 53.29
C ASN A 570 46.71 9.64 53.06
N ASN A 571 46.30 10.55 53.97
CA ASN A 571 45.83 10.48 55.37
C ASN A 571 44.98 11.77 55.70
N PRO A 572 44.55 12.12 56.95
CA PRO A 572 43.16 12.57 57.20
C PRO A 572 43.01 14.00 57.85
N LEU A 573 41.86 14.22 58.53
CA LEU A 573 41.30 15.43 59.22
C LEU A 573 40.27 16.23 58.38
N SER A 574 39.16 16.78 58.91
CA SER A 574 38.54 16.67 60.26
C SER A 574 37.08 17.18 60.33
N THR A 575 36.30 16.66 61.30
CA THR A 575 35.19 17.30 62.08
C THR A 575 33.86 17.75 61.44
N THR A 576 32.76 17.19 62.01
CA THR A 576 31.38 17.74 62.23
C THR A 576 30.46 18.01 61.02
N SER A 577 29.11 18.00 61.08
CA SER A 577 28.05 17.54 62.03
C SER A 577 26.65 17.70 61.35
N GLY A 578 25.51 17.15 61.77
CA GLY A 578 25.14 16.21 62.84
C GLY A 578 23.63 16.31 63.22
N GLY A 579 22.88 15.19 63.23
CA GLY A 579 21.39 15.14 63.41
C GLY A 579 20.60 15.37 62.10
N GLY A 580 19.40 14.83 61.85
CA GLY A 580 18.49 14.01 62.66
C GLY A 580 17.08 14.63 62.76
N GLY A 581 16.13 14.28 61.88
CA GLY A 581 14.79 14.89 61.90
C GLY A 581 13.80 14.37 60.85
N VAL A 582 12.58 14.07 61.32
CA VAL A 582 11.43 13.41 60.67
C VAL A 582 10.82 14.19 59.49
N GLY A 583 10.18 13.47 58.57
CA GLY A 583 9.67 13.96 57.30
C GLY A 583 8.53 14.98 57.31
N SER A 584 8.40 15.66 56.16
CA SER A 584 7.11 16.03 55.54
C SER A 584 7.30 16.41 54.07
N SER A 585 6.28 16.08 53.27
CA SER A 585 5.82 16.68 52.01
C SER A 585 6.69 17.74 51.29
N ASN A 586 7.12 17.44 50.07
CA ASN A 586 6.99 18.26 48.83
C ASN A 586 7.61 17.47 47.65
N LEU A 587 6.90 17.16 46.57
CA LEU A 587 6.57 18.06 45.45
C LEU A 587 7.82 18.68 44.78
N PHE A 588 8.41 17.95 43.82
CA PHE A 588 9.24 18.57 42.77
C PHE A 588 8.96 17.95 41.40
N LEU A 589 8.31 18.76 40.56
CA LEU A 589 8.06 18.56 39.14
C LEU A 589 9.15 19.28 38.32
N SER A 590 9.30 18.92 37.04
CA SER A 590 10.18 19.55 36.02
C SER A 590 11.70 19.33 36.20
N LYS A 591 12.51 19.10 35.15
CA LYS A 591 12.53 19.71 33.81
C LYS A 591 13.18 18.79 32.76
N ALA A 592 12.52 18.56 31.62
CA ALA A 592 13.16 18.31 30.29
C ALA A 592 12.12 18.12 29.16
N THR A 593 11.12 18.99 29.05
CA THR A 593 10.19 19.04 27.90
C THR A 593 9.91 20.48 27.55
N ASN A 594 10.56 20.99 26.50
CA ASN A 594 10.13 22.12 25.66
C ASN A 594 11.23 22.49 24.64
N ALA A 595 11.07 22.00 23.41
CA ALA A 595 11.58 22.61 22.19
C ALA A 595 10.68 22.12 21.03
N ILE A 596 10.49 22.95 19.99
CA ILE A 596 9.53 22.72 18.88
C ILE A 596 8.05 22.91 19.30
N MET A 597 7.77 24.11 19.80
CA MET A 597 6.48 24.80 19.60
C MET A 597 6.76 26.30 19.63
N SER A 598 6.81 26.94 18.45
CA SER A 598 7.02 28.38 18.30
C SER A 598 6.41 28.85 16.99
N GLY A 599 5.08 28.99 16.99
CA GLY A 599 4.42 29.84 16.01
C GLY A 599 4.59 31.30 16.41
N THR A 600 4.96 32.16 15.46
CA THR A 600 4.93 33.62 15.67
C THR A 600 3.63 34.17 15.12
N ARG A 601 2.80 34.74 15.99
CA ARG A 601 1.56 35.45 15.63
C ARG A 601 1.70 36.90 16.10
N LEU A 602 1.69 37.86 15.17
CA LEU A 602 1.52 39.28 15.48
C LEU A 602 0.40 39.87 14.61
N LEU A 603 -0.21 40.94 15.14
CA LEU A 603 -1.59 41.34 14.84
C LEU A 603 -1.68 42.58 13.94
N SER A 604 -2.74 42.58 13.12
CA SER A 604 -3.60 43.71 12.74
C SER A 604 -3.00 45.03 12.20
N GLY A 605 -3.50 45.45 11.04
CA GLY A 605 -3.88 46.85 10.83
C GLY A 605 -3.52 47.44 9.47
N LEU A 606 -4.48 47.44 8.54
CA LEU A 606 -5.00 48.67 7.91
C LEU A 606 -6.13 48.32 6.92
N ARG A 607 -7.27 48.99 7.05
CA ARG A 607 -8.26 49.12 5.98
C ARG A 607 -7.80 50.22 5.05
N SER A 608 -7.84 49.96 3.74
CA SER A 608 -8.15 50.98 2.75
C SER A 608 -9.01 50.33 1.67
N GLN A 609 -10.16 50.95 1.39
CA GLN A 609 -10.86 50.69 0.13
C GLN A 609 -9.95 51.19 -1.00
N ASP A 610 -9.90 50.47 -2.11
CA ASP A 610 -10.18 51.10 -3.40
C ASP A 610 -10.61 50.05 -4.42
N SER A 611 -11.78 50.29 -4.99
CA SER A 611 -12.36 49.55 -6.10
C SER A 611 -11.70 49.97 -7.41
N LEU A 612 -11.32 49.01 -8.26
CA LEU A 612 -11.30 49.23 -9.70
C LEU A 612 -11.81 47.97 -10.41
N GLU A 613 -12.97 48.12 -11.04
CA GLU A 613 -13.52 47.15 -11.97
C GLU A 613 -12.64 47.06 -13.22
N MET A 614 -12.61 45.90 -13.87
CA MET A 614 -12.74 45.90 -15.33
C MET A 614 -13.49 44.66 -15.78
N SER A 615 -14.69 44.89 -16.31
CA SER A 615 -15.52 43.91 -16.99
C SER A 615 -15.07 43.71 -18.44
N VAL A 616 -15.64 42.67 -19.06
CA VAL A 616 -16.11 42.56 -20.45
C VAL A 616 -15.80 41.15 -21.01
N LEU A 617 -16.85 40.32 -21.04
CA LEU A 617 -17.04 39.26 -22.02
C LEU A 617 -18.44 39.46 -22.60
N PRO A 618 -18.65 39.30 -23.92
CA PRO A 618 -19.94 39.54 -24.55
C PRO A 618 -20.90 38.35 -24.38
N GLU A 619 -22.18 38.66 -24.23
CA GLU A 619 -23.30 37.72 -24.29
C GLU A 619 -23.54 37.22 -25.73
N MET A 620 -24.21 36.07 -25.86
CA MET A 620 -24.99 35.70 -27.05
C MET A 620 -26.29 35.03 -26.60
N ASP A 621 -27.38 35.38 -27.28
CA ASP A 621 -28.76 35.27 -26.78
C ASP A 621 -29.33 33.85 -26.65
N GLU A 622 -30.18 33.66 -25.65
CA GLU A 622 -31.26 32.68 -25.68
C GLU A 622 -32.51 33.30 -26.36
N GLN A 623 -33.20 32.52 -27.19
CA GLN A 623 -34.58 32.83 -27.59
C GLN A 623 -35.56 31.77 -27.07
N ASN A 624 -36.44 32.24 -26.18
CA ASN A 624 -37.78 31.77 -25.84
C ASN A 624 -38.29 30.43 -26.44
N MET A 625 -38.91 29.61 -25.58
CA MET A 625 -40.33 29.28 -25.75
C MET A 625 -40.96 28.78 -24.44
N THR A 626 -41.99 29.48 -23.99
CA THR A 626 -42.79 29.21 -22.79
C THR A 626 -43.91 28.20 -23.08
N PHE A 627 -44.10 27.22 -22.19
CA PHE A 627 -45.42 26.63 -21.92
C PHE A 627 -45.50 26.18 -20.46
N GLY A 628 -46.49 26.68 -19.72
CA GLY A 628 -46.80 26.21 -18.37
C GLY A 628 -48.14 25.48 -18.34
N PHE A 629 -48.42 24.73 -17.27
CA PHE A 629 -49.78 24.40 -16.83
C PHE A 629 -49.83 24.13 -15.31
N ASN A 630 -51.05 24.19 -14.76
CA ASN A 630 -51.38 24.40 -13.35
C ASN A 630 -51.69 23.12 -12.53
N HIS A 631 -51.79 23.32 -11.20
CA HIS A 631 -52.57 22.55 -10.21
C HIS A 631 -52.04 21.14 -9.84
N ALA A 632 -52.27 20.59 -8.64
CA ALA A 632 -52.83 21.03 -7.34
C ALA A 632 -52.12 20.18 -6.24
N GLY A 633 -52.02 20.49 -4.94
CA GLY A 633 -53.02 20.99 -3.99
C GLY A 633 -53.43 19.87 -3.03
N GLY A 634 -52.98 19.91 -1.75
CA GLY A 634 -53.28 18.91 -0.71
C GLY A 634 -52.70 19.31 0.66
N ARG A 635 -53.46 19.17 1.76
CA ARG A 635 -53.25 19.87 3.04
C ARG A 635 -53.60 19.00 4.26
N ALA A 636 -53.07 19.33 5.46
CA ALA A 636 -53.33 18.76 6.80
C ALA A 636 -52.83 17.30 7.03
N GLY A 637 -52.61 16.76 8.24
CA GLY A 637 -52.63 17.28 9.64
C GLY A 637 -53.09 16.18 10.65
N GLY A 638 -52.66 16.08 11.92
CA GLY A 638 -51.60 16.77 12.68
C GLY A 638 -51.91 16.99 14.19
N GLY A 639 -51.27 16.27 15.13
CA GLY A 639 -51.36 16.53 16.59
C GLY A 639 -51.18 15.33 17.57
N GLY A 640 -50.40 15.55 18.65
CA GLY A 640 -50.50 14.97 20.01
C GLY A 640 -50.15 13.49 20.27
N GLU A 641 -49.97 13.01 21.52
CA GLU A 641 -49.47 13.61 22.79
C GLU A 641 -49.34 12.49 23.87
N ALA A 642 -48.46 12.64 24.90
CA ALA A 642 -48.51 11.95 26.23
C ALA A 642 -48.43 10.39 26.32
N SER A 643 -48.06 9.70 27.44
CA SER A 643 -47.33 10.04 28.68
C SER A 643 -47.01 8.78 29.55
N SER A 644 -46.09 8.91 30.53
CA SER A 644 -45.99 8.16 31.81
C SER A 644 -45.56 6.67 31.83
N ALA A 645 -45.14 6.04 32.96
CA ALA A 645 -44.29 6.46 34.12
C ALA A 645 -43.99 5.27 35.08
N GLY A 646 -42.75 5.19 35.61
CA GLY A 646 -42.39 4.50 36.88
C GLY A 646 -42.25 2.96 36.88
N SER A 647 -41.70 2.30 37.92
CA SER A 647 -40.78 2.74 38.99
C SER A 647 -40.30 1.56 39.89
N LYS A 648 -39.05 1.59 40.40
CA LYS A 648 -38.47 0.76 41.52
C LYS A 648 -38.36 -0.76 41.21
N GLN A 649 -37.55 -1.60 41.89
CA GLN A 649 -36.83 -1.51 43.18
C GLN A 649 -35.58 -2.44 43.25
N ARG A 650 -34.64 -2.17 44.17
CA ARG A 650 -33.49 -3.05 44.57
C ARG A 650 -33.94 -4.36 45.25
N VAL A 651 -33.09 -5.41 45.24
CA VAL A 651 -32.64 -6.23 46.41
C VAL A 651 -31.48 -7.19 46.00
N SER A 652 -30.86 -7.87 46.97
CA SER A 652 -29.45 -8.29 47.05
C SER A 652 -29.10 -9.78 46.79
N LEU A 653 -27.77 -10.03 46.72
CA LEU A 653 -27.03 -11.32 46.71
C LEU A 653 -27.35 -12.26 47.91
N PRO A 654 -26.86 -13.52 47.87
CA PRO A 654 -25.68 -13.84 48.69
C PRO A 654 -24.60 -14.77 48.04
N ASN A 655 -23.48 -14.93 48.76
CA ASN A 655 -22.19 -15.55 48.36
C ASN A 655 -22.12 -17.08 48.51
N TYR A 656 -21.06 -17.70 47.93
CA TYR A 656 -20.06 -18.59 48.58
C TYR A 656 -18.82 -18.66 47.64
N SER A 657 -17.59 -18.22 48.02
CA SER A 657 -16.51 -18.98 48.69
C SER A 657 -15.85 -20.07 47.80
N THR A 658 -14.54 -20.36 47.73
CA THR A 658 -13.38 -20.20 48.65
C THR A 658 -12.03 -20.37 47.91
N LEU A 659 -10.92 -19.84 48.49
CA LEU A 659 -9.52 -20.38 48.63
C LEU A 659 -8.84 -21.27 47.52
N SER A 660 -7.50 -21.32 47.34
CA SER A 660 -6.35 -20.59 47.92
C SER A 660 -4.96 -20.98 47.32
N THR A 661 -4.09 -19.97 47.10
CA THR A 661 -2.64 -19.89 47.47
C THR A 661 -1.52 -20.78 46.88
N LEU A 662 -0.32 -20.14 46.84
CA LEU A 662 1.08 -20.65 46.85
C LEU A 662 1.80 -20.90 45.50
N PRO A 663 3.16 -20.76 45.44
CA PRO A 663 4.04 -19.84 46.16
C PRO A 663 5.12 -19.16 45.26
N VAL A 664 6.13 -18.56 45.89
CA VAL A 664 7.09 -17.56 45.33
C VAL A 664 8.55 -18.06 45.32
N ASN A 665 9.37 -17.45 44.44
CA ASN A 665 10.85 -17.41 44.38
C ASN A 665 11.65 -18.65 43.93
N ARG A 666 12.52 -18.43 42.92
CA ARG A 666 14.00 -18.39 43.06
C ARG A 666 14.67 -17.88 41.77
N THR A 667 15.63 -16.97 41.90
CA THR A 667 16.68 -16.71 40.90
C THR A 667 17.74 -17.83 40.95
N PRO A 668 18.52 -18.05 39.87
CA PRO A 668 19.92 -17.60 39.93
C PRO A 668 20.62 -17.27 38.59
N ALA A 669 21.80 -16.67 38.74
CA ALA A 669 23.02 -16.81 37.93
C ALA A 669 23.06 -16.38 36.44
N VAL A 670 23.95 -15.41 36.19
CA VAL A 670 24.53 -15.10 34.88
C VAL A 670 25.62 -16.14 34.56
N HIS A 671 25.63 -16.67 33.33
CA HIS A 671 26.82 -17.30 32.74
C HIS A 671 27.09 -16.73 31.35
N SER A 672 28.39 -16.60 31.03
CA SER A 672 28.91 -15.85 29.89
C SER A 672 28.60 -16.49 28.53
N LEU A 673 28.22 -15.67 27.54
CA LEU A 673 28.05 -16.07 26.14
C LEU A 673 29.30 -15.72 25.33
N SER A 674 30.24 -16.67 25.21
CA SER A 674 31.40 -16.58 24.30
C SER A 674 31.31 -17.53 23.09
N HIS A 675 30.13 -18.11 22.83
CA HIS A 675 29.88 -18.99 21.67
C HIS A 675 28.51 -18.72 21.01
N VAL A 676 28.36 -17.53 20.40
CA VAL A 676 27.27 -17.24 19.45
C VAL A 676 27.82 -16.46 18.24
N ILE A 677 28.76 -17.07 17.52
CA ILE A 677 28.95 -16.83 16.09
C ILE A 677 29.14 -18.20 15.45
N ASN A 678 28.09 -18.69 14.80
CA ASN A 678 28.14 -19.62 13.68
C ASN A 678 26.82 -19.47 12.94
N ALA A 679 26.88 -18.91 11.73
CA ALA A 679 25.73 -18.78 10.86
C ALA A 679 25.46 -20.14 10.18
N PRO A 680 24.19 -20.54 9.99
CA PRO A 680 23.85 -21.51 8.96
C PRO A 680 23.91 -20.82 7.58
N GLU A 681 24.43 -21.55 6.60
CA GLU A 681 24.82 -21.03 5.28
C GLU A 681 23.63 -20.69 4.37
N LEU A 682 23.90 -19.85 3.37
CA LEU A 682 23.00 -19.57 2.25
C LEU A 682 23.05 -20.74 1.25
N GLU A 683 21.92 -21.40 0.99
CA GLU A 683 21.81 -22.34 -0.14
C GLU A 683 21.80 -21.58 -1.47
N GLU A 684 22.94 -21.53 -2.16
CA GLU A 684 22.96 -21.32 -3.61
C GLU A 684 22.51 -22.59 -4.33
N LEU A 685 21.38 -22.51 -5.04
CA LEU A 685 20.96 -23.55 -5.99
C LEU A 685 21.71 -23.37 -7.32
N GLN A 686 22.90 -23.97 -7.42
CA GLN A 686 23.63 -24.10 -8.68
C GLN A 686 23.14 -25.31 -9.51
N LEU A 687 23.14 -25.17 -10.83
CA LEU A 687 22.69 -26.19 -11.79
C LEU A 687 23.86 -27.12 -12.20
N PRO A 688 23.61 -28.40 -12.50
CA PRO A 688 24.65 -29.31 -12.97
C PRO A 688 24.99 -29.09 -14.46
N VAL A 689 26.28 -28.99 -14.76
CA VAL A 689 26.85 -29.22 -16.11
C VAL A 689 27.81 -30.41 -15.98
N ASN A 690 27.83 -31.29 -16.98
CA ASN A 690 28.48 -32.60 -16.88
C ASN A 690 30.00 -32.54 -16.66
N ASN A 691 30.50 -33.57 -15.97
CA ASN A 691 31.90 -33.79 -15.60
C ASN A 691 32.84 -33.92 -16.81
N ASP A 692 34.13 -33.61 -16.60
CA ASP A 692 35.16 -34.67 -16.65
C ASP A 692 36.50 -34.29 -15.97
N LEU A 693 36.95 -35.16 -15.06
CA LEU A 693 38.36 -35.42 -14.66
C LEU A 693 39.09 -34.31 -13.84
N PRO A 694 40.28 -34.57 -13.23
CA PRO A 694 40.30 -34.88 -11.80
C PRO A 694 41.19 -33.95 -10.95
N PHE A 695 40.99 -33.95 -9.63
CA PHE A 695 41.88 -33.29 -8.67
C PHE A 695 43.05 -34.20 -8.28
N GLU A 696 44.29 -33.74 -8.53
CA GLU A 696 45.44 -34.07 -7.68
C GLU A 696 46.03 -32.79 -7.07
N SER A 697 46.50 -32.91 -5.84
CA SER A 697 46.94 -31.81 -4.99
C SER A 697 48.47 -31.77 -4.86
N SER A 698 49.07 -30.60 -5.01
CA SER A 698 50.49 -30.41 -4.70
C SER A 698 50.85 -28.97 -4.30
N ASN A 699 51.36 -28.82 -3.07
CA ASN A 699 52.00 -27.58 -2.58
C ASN A 699 53.40 -27.42 -3.18
N ILE A 700 53.72 -26.28 -3.81
CA ILE A 700 55.07 -25.86 -4.21
C ILE A 700 55.11 -24.32 -4.10
N ILE A 701 55.71 -23.68 -3.08
CA ILE A 701 57.15 -23.42 -2.83
C ILE A 701 57.86 -22.68 -3.99
N ASN A 702 58.28 -21.44 -3.72
CA ASN A 702 59.05 -20.58 -4.63
C ASN A 702 60.30 -21.27 -5.23
N ASN A 703 60.56 -21.05 -6.53
CA ASN A 703 61.85 -20.46 -6.94
C ASN A 703 61.87 -19.88 -8.36
N ASN A 704 62.78 -18.93 -8.58
CA ASN A 704 62.90 -18.11 -9.79
C ASN A 704 63.65 -18.80 -10.95
N ASN A 705 63.28 -18.48 -12.21
CA ASN A 705 64.09 -17.67 -13.14
C ASN A 705 63.65 -17.80 -14.62
N ASN A 706 63.53 -16.66 -15.31
CA ASN A 706 63.87 -16.37 -16.72
C ASN A 706 63.31 -17.28 -17.86
N ASN A 707 62.81 -16.80 -19.00
CA ASN A 707 62.88 -15.46 -19.60
C ASN A 707 61.81 -15.25 -20.71
N SER A 708 61.78 -14.02 -21.28
CA SER A 708 61.10 -13.59 -22.54
C SER A 708 59.55 -13.54 -22.62
N SER A 709 59.02 -12.38 -22.24
CA SER A 709 58.07 -11.54 -23.01
C SER A 709 56.95 -12.18 -23.86
N ILE A 710 55.72 -12.14 -23.35
CA ILE A 710 54.47 -11.85 -24.09
C ILE A 710 53.62 -10.91 -23.20
N GLY A 711 52.87 -9.98 -23.80
CA GLY A 711 52.31 -8.80 -23.12
C GLY A 711 51.06 -9.03 -22.25
N ASN A 712 50.79 -8.05 -21.38
CA ASN A 712 49.59 -7.98 -20.55
C ASN A 712 48.30 -8.06 -21.39
N SER A 713 47.42 -8.98 -21.02
CA SER A 713 46.01 -8.99 -21.40
C SER A 713 45.15 -9.14 -20.15
N LEU A 714 44.71 -8.01 -19.58
CA LEU A 714 43.64 -8.01 -18.59
C LEU A 714 42.39 -8.67 -19.22
N LEU A 715 41.75 -9.58 -18.51
CA LEU A 715 40.38 -10.00 -18.85
C LEU A 715 39.44 -8.80 -18.69
N ASN A 716 39.16 -8.17 -19.82
CA ASN A 716 38.30 -7.00 -19.91
C ASN A 716 36.84 -7.46 -20.00
N THR A 717 36.26 -7.86 -18.87
CA THR A 717 34.80 -7.92 -18.73
C THR A 717 34.27 -6.49 -18.79
N LYS A 718 34.01 -6.00 -20.01
CA LYS A 718 33.32 -4.74 -20.25
C LYS A 718 31.89 -4.83 -19.75
N THR A 719 31.70 -4.62 -18.46
CA THR A 719 30.44 -4.14 -17.92
C THR A 719 30.13 -2.81 -18.62
N ASN A 720 28.93 -2.69 -19.20
CA ASN A 720 28.46 -1.42 -19.73
C ASN A 720 28.22 -0.46 -18.56
N LEU A 721 29.26 0.29 -18.19
CA LEU A 721 29.30 1.27 -17.08
C LEU A 721 28.26 2.40 -17.15
N ASN A 722 27.37 2.39 -18.16
CA ASN A 722 26.39 3.43 -18.46
C ASN A 722 24.92 2.93 -18.47
N LYS A 723 24.60 1.66 -18.15
CA LYS A 723 23.20 1.19 -18.02
C LYS A 723 22.77 1.33 -16.54
N PRO A 724 21.70 2.09 -16.21
CA PRO A 724 21.22 2.19 -14.84
C PRO A 724 20.72 0.84 -14.33
N ARG A 725 20.89 0.57 -13.03
CA ARG A 725 20.45 -0.67 -12.39
C ARG A 725 18.95 -0.58 -12.08
N ILE A 726 18.14 -1.48 -12.64
CA ILE A 726 16.68 -1.45 -12.53
C ILE A 726 16.21 -2.57 -11.59
N ILE A 727 15.65 -2.18 -10.45
CA ILE A 727 15.13 -3.09 -9.42
C ILE A 727 13.61 -2.96 -9.35
N VAL A 728 12.90 -4.06 -9.57
CA VAL A 728 11.45 -4.14 -9.44
C VAL A 728 11.08 -4.60 -8.03
N VAL A 729 10.22 -3.86 -7.33
CA VAL A 729 9.72 -4.23 -6.00
C VAL A 729 8.22 -4.54 -6.08
N GLY A 730 7.84 -5.78 -5.78
CA GLY A 730 6.45 -6.25 -5.78
C GLY A 730 5.92 -6.50 -4.37
N PHE A 731 4.86 -5.78 -3.98
CA PHE A 731 4.18 -5.97 -2.69
C PHE A 731 2.97 -6.90 -2.82
N VAL A 732 3.02 -8.06 -2.17
CA VAL A 732 1.90 -9.01 -2.12
C VAL A 732 0.99 -8.63 -0.95
N GLY A 733 -0.17 -8.05 -1.26
CA GLY A 733 -1.13 -7.54 -0.27
C GLY A 733 -1.24 -6.01 -0.20
N GLY A 734 -0.51 -5.28 -1.05
CA GLY A 734 -0.62 -3.82 -1.17
C GLY A 734 0.53 -3.04 -0.54
N VAL A 735 0.65 -1.78 -0.97
CA VAL A 735 1.70 -0.82 -0.58
C VAL A 735 1.04 0.54 -0.34
N THR A 736 1.55 1.30 0.62
CA THR A 736 1.08 2.67 0.89
C THR A 736 1.75 3.69 -0.03
N HIS A 737 1.12 4.84 -0.29
CA HIS A 737 1.75 5.93 -1.02
C HIS A 737 3.02 6.45 -0.31
N ALA A 738 3.02 6.49 1.03
CA ALA A 738 4.21 6.83 1.80
C ALA A 738 5.36 5.79 1.65
N GLU A 739 5.06 4.49 1.54
CA GLU A 739 6.08 3.48 1.17
C GLU A 739 6.63 3.72 -0.25
N ILE A 740 5.78 4.05 -1.23
CA ILE A 740 6.22 4.41 -2.60
C ILE A 740 7.17 5.63 -2.56
N SER A 741 6.80 6.70 -1.85
CA SER A 741 7.66 7.87 -1.64
C SER A 741 8.99 7.52 -0.98
N THR A 742 8.98 6.54 -0.08
CA THR A 742 10.20 6.03 0.57
C THR A 742 11.11 5.30 -0.42
N LEU A 743 10.55 4.52 -1.35
CA LEU A 743 11.32 3.83 -2.39
C LEU A 743 11.86 4.81 -3.45
N ARG A 744 11.07 5.81 -3.86
CA ARG A 744 11.54 6.91 -4.73
C ARG A 744 12.68 7.70 -4.09
N THR A 745 12.59 7.97 -2.78
CA THR A 745 13.67 8.62 -2.02
C THR A 745 14.94 7.76 -1.96
N LEU A 746 14.81 6.43 -1.89
CA LEU A 746 15.97 5.53 -1.99
C LEU A 746 16.59 5.55 -3.38
N ALA A 747 15.77 5.41 -4.44
CA ALA A 747 16.21 5.42 -5.82
C ALA A 747 16.97 6.72 -6.16
N ALA A 748 16.38 7.88 -5.86
CA ALA A 748 17.00 9.18 -6.11
C ALA A 748 18.38 9.35 -5.45
N VAL A 749 18.63 8.75 -4.27
CA VAL A 749 19.94 8.81 -3.61
C VAL A 749 20.90 7.71 -4.09
N GLU A 750 20.41 6.66 -4.75
CA GLU A 750 21.25 5.70 -5.47
C GLU A 750 21.65 6.26 -6.85
N ASP A 751 20.75 6.94 -7.56
CA ASP A 751 20.98 7.60 -8.85
C ASP A 751 21.94 8.81 -8.76
N CYS A 752 22.12 9.39 -7.57
CA CYS A 752 23.09 10.47 -7.32
C CYS A 752 24.53 10.00 -7.00
N LYS A 753 24.83 8.69 -7.07
CA LYS A 753 26.15 8.12 -6.74
C LYS A 753 26.92 7.63 -7.96
#